data_AF-A0A7V2UG57-F1
#
_entry.id   AF-A0A7V2UG57-F1
#
_cell.length_a   1.000
_cell.length_b   1.000
_cell.length_c   1.000
_cell.angle_alpha   90.00
_cell.angle_beta   90.00
_cell.angle_gamma   90.00
#
_symmetry.space_group_name_H-M   'P 1'
#
loop_
_entity.id
_entity.type
_entity.pdbx_description
1 polymer ?
#
loop_
_entity_poly.entity_id
_entity_poly.type
_entity_poly.pdbx_seq_one_letter_code
_entity_poly.pdbx_strand_id
1 'polypeptide(L)'
;MPPKEGAMGVPRASCILLMHLLLASASSLCGEGAQAVWEAPLRERIGHEWAGELVHFELPIRVAANPAHHRLMMVEGDAAREIPFQTTVSEDKKRQLWCVVDLPPFAERTLRLEAKPADRHLAAPMAVAEAKDRWQIQNGALRIEVPHAIGERTAEGNVPPPLLRLQHTGGSPWVGAGRFTGVGDLLSLKAAVHPGPVTTDAMFHYEFEKGKYDVRLRLIRGQPEVLWQERYEFQGNEAALEWDLSGFEPGAGVWDYYRTKAPWRQTGLGVSKAYPIEDGQDETTTFTPWIQWWLDDVSTWLELWDKERAWALGIFTGDSLAWSPEDREAYRAAAFRLARKGRKATLTLPLRKGTRSWGLSLAPRTPDERIGPNTIVGPADTARRQIKYAESPLDEVKDYVLTEDTPPQSYPLFAITKEDRERLRQALGQDIPFLKKLASAAEWAKRAKPIDDAEGFWRMGVAPDKRPWPQLPPKDTLASAALLGIPWAAESHLRCMVMKESLACSENILRHVTGPGMGIAPHNWMTGGPTQYLPALIDLAMPHLNSREREILRARMLFFAYKLASERFWSPRLGFAANPNMTTLVYAQLAFVSFLFPKHPMAEAWRKAGVGEMFHEVENWSGPNGGWLEAPHYATVALDFIVAIGYARKNLGLGDDLLYHERLKKAVEWLAKIATPPDPRFRGLRHSPPIGNTWLYETTCLPGYMAQVWRERDPAYADAMRWAWEQQGCPTWPGIGGAYPATDGIREVLFSPYPAVRPPKWGSEHFPGSGVLLRAHFPSDRETQLYLIQGKLHDHYDDDLGSFELWGKGRPLVCDFGYNGYDPADHHNRVDINGQGGILAFSTTPAADFIHNRQGAWDRRVLLVKDPDPLGPNYVLIRDDVARDAPRPGNWRLWLTAAEAPQLDSHDDTTIRVKGQHDVDLDLWFPPAARTLLPLDNGALKTQFLSIKTHSAGPPSTDQHGLHLVLAPGASLSFILYPRLRDEKPPAISVHGQAEAIEVASPAGTDYLFLAPSAQDLQVANIRFKGTVGVVQVRPKSVTLTLCQPGEVSCGAFELKADQPASRTFAAGR
;
A
#
# COMPACT_ATOMS: atom_id res chain seq x y z
N MET A 1 -56.11 -32.66 -28.48
CA MET A 1 -55.93 -33.24 -29.83
C MET A 1 -55.85 -32.08 -30.83
N PRO A 2 -55.04 -32.23 -31.91
CA PRO A 2 -54.12 -31.21 -32.45
C PRO A 2 -54.68 -30.52 -33.74
N PRO A 3 -53.95 -29.81 -34.65
CA PRO A 3 -52.52 -29.43 -34.70
C PRO A 3 -52.15 -27.98 -35.24
N LYS A 4 -50.89 -27.59 -35.00
CA LYS A 4 -49.79 -27.05 -35.90
C LYS A 4 -49.85 -25.77 -36.76
N GLU A 5 -48.70 -25.06 -36.65
CA GLU A 5 -47.80 -24.44 -37.67
C GLU A 5 -47.96 -22.96 -38.10
N GLY A 6 -46.86 -22.19 -37.99
CA GLY A 6 -46.63 -20.99 -38.83
C GLY A 6 -45.80 -19.81 -38.29
N ALA A 7 -44.49 -19.98 -38.13
CA ALA A 7 -43.38 -19.02 -38.32
C ALA A 7 -43.31 -17.62 -37.64
N MET A 8 -42.11 -17.32 -37.16
CA MET A 8 -41.64 -16.15 -36.40
C MET A 8 -41.64 -14.82 -37.16
N GLY A 9 -41.99 -13.73 -36.45
CA GLY A 9 -41.71 -12.34 -36.82
C GLY A 9 -41.93 -11.40 -35.63
N VAL A 10 -40.85 -10.98 -34.98
CA VAL A 10 -40.87 -10.00 -33.87
C VAL A 10 -40.49 -8.63 -34.43
N PRO A 11 -41.30 -7.56 -34.28
CA PRO A 11 -40.82 -6.20 -34.42
C PRO A 11 -40.30 -5.68 -33.06
N ARG A 12 -39.03 -5.26 -33.06
CA ARG A 12 -38.36 -4.58 -31.96
C ARG A 12 -38.95 -3.17 -31.79
N ALA A 13 -39.26 -2.84 -30.54
CA ALA A 13 -39.57 -1.50 -30.06
C ALA A 13 -38.29 -0.67 -29.87
N SER A 14 -38.47 0.63 -30.04
CA SER A 14 -37.51 1.72 -30.16
C SER A 14 -36.60 1.94 -28.95
N CYS A 15 -35.29 2.08 -29.20
CA CYS A 15 -34.35 2.79 -28.33
C CYS A 15 -33.58 3.81 -29.18
N ILE A 16 -33.65 5.07 -28.75
CA ILE A 16 -33.04 6.24 -29.38
C ILE A 16 -31.53 6.18 -29.14
N LEU A 17 -30.77 5.95 -30.21
CA LEU A 17 -29.32 6.12 -30.30
C LEU A 17 -29.10 7.42 -31.11
N LEU A 18 -28.65 8.49 -30.46
CA LEU A 18 -28.25 9.71 -31.16
C LEU A 18 -26.85 9.51 -31.75
N MET A 19 -26.84 8.86 -32.92
CA MET A 19 -25.73 8.80 -33.86
C MET A 19 -25.64 10.16 -34.58
N HIS A 20 -24.54 10.89 -34.42
CA HIS A 20 -24.20 11.97 -35.33
C HIS A 20 -23.46 11.41 -36.55
N LEU A 21 -24.24 11.04 -37.56
CA LEU A 21 -23.80 10.83 -38.94
C LEU A 21 -24.39 11.96 -39.82
N LEU A 22 -23.49 12.64 -40.53
CA LEU A 22 -23.71 13.34 -41.81
C LEU A 22 -24.82 14.41 -41.88
N LEU A 23 -24.40 15.67 -41.86
CA LEU A 23 -25.03 16.75 -42.62
C LEU A 23 -23.99 17.41 -43.52
N ALA A 24 -23.91 16.90 -44.75
CA ALA A 24 -23.32 17.58 -45.89
C ALA A 24 -24.47 18.16 -46.73
N SER A 25 -24.57 19.50 -46.79
CA SER A 25 -25.18 20.36 -47.83
C SER A 25 -25.55 21.70 -47.16
N ALA A 26 -25.35 22.89 -47.72
CA ALA A 26 -24.70 23.35 -48.94
C ALA A 26 -24.37 24.84 -48.70
N SER A 27 -23.17 25.27 -49.05
CA SER A 27 -22.81 26.70 -49.17
C SER A 27 -21.73 26.80 -50.23
N SER A 28 -22.13 26.59 -51.48
CA SER A 28 -21.32 26.96 -52.63
C SER A 28 -21.67 28.39 -52.98
N LEU A 29 -20.74 29.31 -52.77
CA LEU A 29 -20.39 30.36 -53.73
C LEU A 29 -19.11 31.08 -53.25
N CYS A 30 -18.10 31.01 -54.13
CA CYS A 30 -16.80 31.69 -54.13
C CYS A 30 -15.66 31.05 -53.30
N GLY A 31 -14.87 30.20 -53.99
CA GLY A 31 -13.52 29.79 -53.62
C GLY A 31 -13.31 28.27 -53.71
N GLU A 32 -12.31 27.80 -54.46
CA GLU A 32 -11.86 26.39 -54.51
C GLU A 32 -11.31 25.93 -53.13
N GLY A 33 -12.21 25.70 -52.18
CA GLY A 33 -11.93 25.15 -50.86
C GLY A 33 -11.49 23.69 -50.98
N ALA A 34 -10.43 23.32 -50.24
CA ALA A 34 -9.99 21.93 -50.17
C ALA A 34 -11.08 21.07 -49.50
N GLN A 35 -11.43 19.93 -50.09
CA GLN A 35 -12.35 19.00 -49.45
C GLN A 35 -11.63 18.27 -48.31
N ALA A 36 -12.17 18.37 -47.09
CA ALA A 36 -11.73 17.57 -45.95
C ALA A 36 -12.09 16.10 -46.20
N VAL A 37 -11.10 15.20 -46.06
CA VAL A 37 -11.27 13.75 -46.22
C VAL A 37 -11.30 13.00 -44.89
N TRP A 38 -10.83 13.65 -43.82
CA TRP A 38 -10.89 13.15 -42.44
C TRP A 38 -10.73 14.31 -41.46
N GLU A 39 -11.42 14.24 -40.33
CA GLU A 39 -11.29 15.20 -39.23
C GLU A 39 -11.32 14.49 -37.87
N ALA A 40 -10.60 15.02 -36.89
CA ALA A 40 -10.69 14.60 -35.50
C ALA A 40 -10.56 15.80 -34.53
N PRO A 41 -11.46 15.92 -33.54
CA PRO A 41 -11.33 16.92 -32.49
C PRO A 41 -10.30 16.48 -31.43
N LEU A 42 -9.58 17.45 -30.88
CA LEU A 42 -8.71 17.36 -29.73
C LEU A 42 -9.19 18.37 -28.68
N ARG A 43 -9.54 17.89 -27.49
CA ARG A 43 -10.08 18.72 -26.42
C ARG A 43 -9.32 18.48 -25.12
N GLU A 44 -8.80 19.54 -24.54
CA GLU A 44 -8.22 19.51 -23.21
C GLU A 44 -9.33 19.72 -22.17
N ARG A 45 -9.47 18.80 -21.21
CA ARG A 45 -10.60 18.81 -20.27
C ARG A 45 -10.19 18.85 -18.80
N ILE A 46 -8.91 18.66 -18.49
CA ILE A 46 -8.45 18.54 -17.10
C ILE A 46 -7.69 19.80 -16.62
N GLY A 47 -7.38 20.71 -17.53
CA GLY A 47 -6.67 21.95 -17.29
C GLY A 47 -5.14 21.79 -17.31
N HIS A 48 -4.64 20.75 -17.98
CA HIS A 48 -3.22 20.51 -18.16
C HIS A 48 -2.70 21.15 -19.47
N GLU A 49 -1.41 21.48 -19.50
CA GLU A 49 -0.75 22.04 -20.69
C GLU A 49 0.08 20.95 -21.36
N TRP A 50 -0.33 20.56 -22.56
CA TRP A 50 0.35 19.53 -23.33
C TRP A 50 1.27 20.16 -24.38
N ALA A 51 2.56 19.84 -24.34
CA ALA A 51 3.58 20.51 -25.16
C ALA A 51 4.37 19.52 -26.03
N GLY A 52 4.25 19.72 -27.35
CA GLY A 52 4.91 18.92 -28.36
C GLY A 52 4.56 17.44 -28.30
N GLU A 53 3.32 17.08 -27.96
CA GLU A 53 2.87 15.69 -27.82
C GLU A 53 2.87 14.97 -29.18
N LEU A 54 3.50 13.80 -29.23
CA LEU A 54 3.38 12.90 -30.37
C LEU A 54 2.06 12.15 -30.23
N VAL A 55 1.13 12.35 -31.16
CA VAL A 55 -0.19 11.71 -31.14
C VAL A 55 -0.48 10.98 -32.44
N HIS A 56 -1.28 9.94 -32.35
CA HIS A 56 -1.73 9.14 -33.48
C HIS A 56 -3.25 9.03 -33.56
N PHE A 57 -3.75 8.88 -34.78
CA PHE A 57 -5.16 8.62 -35.06
C PHE A 57 -5.30 7.47 -36.05
N GLU A 58 -6.27 6.60 -35.80
CA GLU A 58 -6.64 5.57 -36.77
C GLU A 58 -7.34 6.21 -37.98
N LEU A 59 -6.82 5.95 -39.17
CA LEU A 59 -7.45 6.36 -40.42
C LEU A 59 -8.34 5.24 -40.97
N PRO A 60 -9.51 5.57 -41.53
CA PRO A 60 -10.30 4.60 -42.28
C PRO A 60 -9.45 3.97 -43.39
N ILE A 61 -9.57 2.65 -43.61
CA ILE A 61 -8.75 1.88 -44.56
C ILE A 61 -8.72 2.50 -45.97
N ARG A 62 -9.82 3.15 -46.38
CA ARG A 62 -9.98 3.79 -47.70
C ARG A 62 -9.18 5.09 -47.87
N VAL A 63 -8.68 5.68 -46.79
CA VAL A 63 -7.93 6.94 -46.83
C VAL A 63 -6.44 6.60 -46.99
N ALA A 64 -5.94 6.72 -48.23
CA ALA A 64 -4.52 6.64 -48.53
C ALA A 64 -3.84 8.00 -48.29
N ALA A 65 -3.80 8.42 -47.02
CA ALA A 65 -3.15 9.67 -46.63
C ALA A 65 -1.65 9.60 -46.95
N ASN A 66 -1.21 10.49 -47.83
CA ASN A 66 0.18 10.61 -48.27
C ASN A 66 0.47 12.11 -48.45
N PRO A 67 1.59 12.64 -47.89
CA PRO A 67 1.97 14.05 -48.05
C PRO A 67 1.99 14.56 -49.50
N ALA A 68 2.22 13.68 -50.48
CA ALA A 68 2.17 14.02 -51.90
C ALA A 68 0.76 14.41 -52.41
N HIS A 69 -0.29 14.02 -51.70
CA HIS A 69 -1.70 14.22 -52.10
C HIS A 69 -2.55 14.88 -51.01
N HIS A 70 -2.06 14.94 -49.77
CA HIS A 70 -2.80 15.40 -48.61
C HIS A 70 -1.95 16.32 -47.74
N ARG A 71 -2.63 17.18 -46.99
CA ARG A 71 -2.06 18.08 -45.99
C ARG A 71 -2.87 17.99 -44.71
N LEU A 72 -2.21 18.17 -43.57
CA LEU A 72 -2.86 18.17 -42.27
C LEU A 72 -2.95 19.59 -41.73
N MET A 73 -4.17 20.07 -41.52
CA MET A 73 -4.46 21.36 -40.93
C MET A 73 -4.83 21.18 -39.46
N MET A 74 -4.25 21.98 -38.58
CA MET A 74 -4.70 22.17 -37.21
C MET A 74 -5.52 23.46 -37.15
N VAL A 75 -6.79 23.33 -36.78
CA VAL A 75 -7.79 24.40 -36.77
C VAL A 75 -8.17 24.76 -35.33
N GLU A 76 -8.16 26.05 -35.00
CA GLU A 76 -8.54 26.61 -33.70
C GLU A 76 -9.35 27.90 -33.94
N GLY A 77 -10.66 27.84 -33.74
CA GLY A 77 -11.57 28.93 -34.16
C GLY A 77 -11.46 29.22 -35.65
N ASP A 78 -11.23 30.48 -36.02
CA ASP A 78 -11.01 30.91 -37.40
C ASP A 78 -9.56 30.73 -37.88
N ALA A 79 -8.63 30.37 -37.00
CA ALA A 79 -7.24 30.15 -37.34
C ALA A 79 -7.03 28.71 -37.83
N ALA A 80 -6.28 28.55 -38.93
CA ALA A 80 -5.86 27.25 -39.44
C ALA A 80 -4.37 27.29 -39.79
N ARG A 81 -3.61 26.30 -39.31
CA ARG A 81 -2.18 26.16 -39.58
C ARG A 81 -1.87 24.77 -40.11
N GLU A 82 -1.10 24.69 -41.18
CA GLU A 82 -0.60 23.42 -41.69
C GLU A 82 0.51 22.87 -40.79
N ILE A 83 0.47 21.56 -40.49
CA ILE A 83 1.45 20.87 -39.66
C ILE A 83 1.98 19.60 -40.34
N PRO A 84 3.22 19.15 -40.04
CA PRO A 84 3.74 17.89 -40.54
C PRO A 84 2.90 16.70 -40.09
N PHE A 85 2.71 15.72 -40.98
CA PHE A 85 2.08 14.45 -40.64
C PHE A 85 2.79 13.30 -41.34
N GLN A 86 2.68 12.11 -40.76
CA GLN A 86 3.25 10.88 -41.28
C GLN A 86 2.24 9.76 -41.12
N THR A 87 2.24 8.78 -42.04
CA THR A 87 1.39 7.59 -41.88
C THR A 87 2.20 6.34 -41.70
N THR A 88 1.78 5.48 -40.78
CA THR A 88 2.33 4.14 -40.57
C THR A 88 1.22 3.09 -40.63
N VAL A 89 1.62 1.82 -40.58
CA VAL A 89 0.71 0.69 -40.39
C VAL A 89 1.07 0.05 -39.05
N SER A 90 0.10 -0.08 -38.15
CA SER A 90 0.29 -0.77 -36.88
C SER A 90 0.46 -2.28 -37.07
N GLU A 91 0.86 -3.00 -36.02
CA GLU A 91 0.97 -4.46 -36.05
C GLU A 91 -0.38 -5.13 -36.40
N ASP A 92 -1.49 -4.55 -35.93
CA ASP A 92 -2.87 -4.96 -36.26
C ASP A 92 -3.32 -4.55 -37.68
N LYS A 93 -2.39 -4.10 -38.52
CA LYS A 93 -2.62 -3.69 -39.92
C LYS A 93 -3.57 -2.48 -40.04
N LYS A 94 -3.71 -1.68 -38.98
CA LYS A 94 -4.47 -0.43 -39.04
C LYS A 94 -3.58 0.70 -39.51
N ARG A 95 -4.12 1.57 -40.38
CA ARG A 95 -3.39 2.75 -40.83
C ARG A 95 -3.47 3.82 -39.75
N GLN A 96 -2.32 4.36 -39.36
CA GLN A 96 -2.23 5.42 -38.35
C GLN A 96 -1.68 6.69 -39.00
N LEU A 97 -2.25 7.84 -38.65
CA LEU A 97 -1.70 9.16 -38.91
C LEU A 97 -1.02 9.65 -37.63
N TRP A 98 0.23 10.08 -37.73
CA TRP A 98 1.05 10.63 -36.66
C TRP A 98 1.31 12.12 -36.91
N CYS A 99 1.26 12.91 -35.84
CA CYS A 99 1.65 14.32 -35.85
C CYS A 99 2.11 14.76 -34.45
N VAL A 100 2.73 15.94 -34.38
CA VAL A 100 3.11 16.57 -33.11
C VAL A 100 2.17 17.74 -32.86
N VAL A 101 1.58 17.80 -31.67
CA VAL A 101 0.60 18.82 -31.29
C VAL A 101 0.97 19.48 -29.96
N ASP A 102 0.67 20.76 -29.85
CA ASP A 102 0.49 21.41 -28.55
C ASP A 102 -1.00 21.41 -28.23
N LEU A 103 -1.36 21.42 -26.95
CA LEU A 103 -2.74 21.58 -26.52
C LEU A 103 -2.78 22.35 -25.19
N PRO A 104 -3.04 23.67 -25.23
CA PRO A 104 -3.13 24.48 -24.01
C PRO A 104 -4.28 24.05 -23.09
N PRO A 105 -4.26 24.44 -21.79
CA PRO A 105 -5.33 24.14 -20.85
C PRO A 105 -6.70 24.58 -21.36
N PHE A 106 -7.67 23.66 -21.35
CA PHE A 106 -9.04 23.85 -21.84
C PHE A 106 -9.18 24.28 -23.31
N ALA A 107 -8.13 24.11 -24.13
CA ALA A 107 -8.19 24.40 -25.56
C ALA A 107 -8.96 23.30 -26.33
N GLU A 108 -9.58 23.72 -27.43
CA GLU A 108 -10.19 22.84 -28.41
C GLU A 108 -9.56 23.09 -29.78
N ARG A 109 -9.04 22.02 -30.38
CA ARG A 109 -8.40 22.03 -31.71
C ARG A 109 -9.04 20.95 -32.56
N THR A 110 -9.07 21.14 -33.88
CA THR A 110 -9.51 20.11 -34.84
C THR A 110 -8.38 19.83 -35.82
N LEU A 111 -8.00 18.56 -35.94
CA LEU A 111 -7.12 18.10 -37.00
C LEU A 111 -7.96 17.78 -38.23
N ARG A 112 -7.62 18.37 -39.37
CA ARG A 112 -8.33 18.21 -40.63
C ARG A 112 -7.36 17.77 -41.72
N LEU A 113 -7.55 16.57 -42.24
CA LEU A 113 -6.83 16.08 -43.39
C LEU A 113 -7.56 16.50 -44.66
N GLU A 114 -6.88 17.26 -45.51
CA GLU A 114 -7.45 17.79 -46.76
C GLU A 114 -6.81 17.10 -47.97
N ALA A 115 -7.58 16.88 -49.04
CA ALA A 115 -7.09 16.34 -50.32
C ALA A 115 -6.33 17.41 -51.14
N LYS A 116 -5.31 18.01 -50.55
CA LYS A 116 -4.35 18.93 -51.19
C LYS A 116 -2.94 18.52 -50.77
N PRO A 117 -1.94 18.51 -51.66
CA PRO A 117 -0.56 18.19 -51.28
C PRO A 117 -0.06 19.08 -50.13
N ALA A 118 0.71 18.50 -49.21
CA ALA A 118 1.36 19.25 -48.14
C ALA A 118 2.47 20.16 -48.69
N ASP A 119 2.72 21.25 -47.97
CA ASP A 119 3.88 22.11 -48.20
C ASP A 119 5.16 21.26 -48.22
N ARG A 120 6.02 21.51 -49.21
CA ARG A 120 7.21 20.70 -49.45
C ARG A 120 8.14 20.66 -48.23
N HIS A 121 8.22 21.72 -47.42
CA HIS A 121 9.05 21.75 -46.22
C HIS A 121 8.46 20.93 -45.07
N LEU A 122 7.13 20.87 -44.96
CA LEU A 122 6.42 20.08 -43.94
C LEU A 122 6.38 18.59 -44.31
N ALA A 123 6.32 18.28 -45.61
CA ALA A 123 6.37 16.92 -46.14
C ALA A 123 7.80 16.33 -46.18
N ALA A 124 8.83 17.17 -46.15
CA ALA A 124 10.21 16.72 -46.24
C ALA A 124 10.59 15.83 -45.04
N PRO A 125 11.20 14.64 -45.26
CA PRO A 125 11.68 13.80 -44.17
C PRO A 125 12.82 14.48 -43.41
N MET A 126 13.04 14.06 -42.17
CA MET A 126 14.19 14.54 -41.38
C MET A 126 15.52 14.16 -42.03
N ALA A 127 16.53 15.01 -41.85
CA ALA A 127 17.78 14.89 -42.56
C ALA A 127 18.56 13.64 -42.10
N VAL A 128 18.93 12.81 -43.07
CA VAL A 128 19.80 11.65 -42.89
C VAL A 128 20.96 11.80 -43.87
N ALA A 129 22.18 11.93 -43.33
CA ALA A 129 23.40 11.94 -44.10
C ALA A 129 24.10 10.59 -43.94
N GLU A 130 24.61 10.05 -45.04
CA GLU A 130 25.33 8.78 -45.06
C GLU A 130 26.83 9.04 -45.12
N ALA A 131 27.58 8.43 -44.20
CA ALA A 131 29.03 8.36 -44.22
C ALA A 131 29.46 6.89 -44.44
N LYS A 132 30.77 6.62 -44.54
CA LYS A 132 31.28 5.31 -44.96
C LYS A 132 30.81 4.14 -44.07
N ASP A 133 30.67 4.37 -42.76
CA ASP A 133 30.43 3.34 -41.73
C ASP A 133 29.24 3.66 -40.80
N ARG A 134 28.51 4.75 -41.06
CA ARG A 134 27.47 5.28 -40.17
C ARG A 134 26.46 6.16 -40.90
N TRP A 135 25.25 6.23 -40.35
CA TRP A 135 24.29 7.27 -40.67
C TRP A 135 24.32 8.38 -39.61
N GLN A 136 24.24 9.63 -40.06
CA GLN A 136 24.01 10.78 -39.20
C GLN A 136 22.57 11.27 -39.40
N ILE A 137 21.76 11.23 -38.33
CA ILE A 137 20.34 11.59 -38.36
C ILE A 137 20.15 12.90 -37.59
N GLN A 138 19.43 13.88 -38.15
CA GLN A 138 19.12 15.16 -37.52
C GLN A 138 17.63 15.45 -37.54
N ASN A 139 17.03 15.68 -36.35
CA ASN A 139 15.59 15.95 -36.20
C ASN A 139 15.26 17.43 -35.97
N GLY A 140 16.26 18.32 -35.93
CA GLY A 140 16.11 19.75 -35.65
C GLY A 140 16.46 20.17 -34.22
N ALA A 141 16.47 19.23 -33.26
CA ALA A 141 16.94 19.46 -31.89
C ALA A 141 18.20 18.63 -31.58
N LEU A 142 18.24 17.37 -31.98
CA LEU A 142 19.36 16.45 -31.88
C LEU A 142 19.98 16.09 -33.23
N ARG A 143 21.26 15.72 -33.16
CA ARG A 143 22.00 14.94 -34.15
C ARG A 143 22.46 13.65 -33.47
N ILE A 144 22.27 12.51 -34.13
CA ILE A 144 22.79 11.22 -33.66
C ILE A 144 23.59 10.53 -34.75
N GLU A 145 24.55 9.70 -34.35
CA GLU A 145 25.24 8.78 -35.23
C GLU A 145 24.91 7.33 -34.86
N VAL A 146 24.61 6.53 -35.87
CA VAL A 146 24.23 5.12 -35.73
C VAL A 146 24.97 4.27 -36.79
N PRO A 147 25.25 2.97 -36.51
CA PRO A 147 26.08 2.17 -37.40
C PRO A 147 25.36 1.68 -38.66
N HIS A 148 26.13 1.27 -39.66
CA HIS A 148 25.64 0.52 -40.82
C HIS A 148 25.47 -0.98 -40.54
N ALA A 149 24.85 -1.68 -41.49
CA ALA A 149 24.80 -3.14 -41.48
C ALA A 149 26.21 -3.74 -41.61
N ILE A 150 26.45 -4.85 -40.91
CA ILE A 150 27.69 -5.64 -40.98
C ILE A 150 27.30 -7.07 -41.32
N GLY A 151 27.77 -7.57 -42.48
CA GLY A 151 27.48 -8.94 -42.95
C GLY A 151 28.58 -9.95 -42.62
N GLU A 152 29.69 -9.50 -42.05
CA GLU A 152 30.86 -10.34 -41.74
C GLU A 152 31.04 -10.53 -40.23
N ARG A 153 31.68 -11.65 -39.86
CA ARG A 153 31.96 -11.95 -38.46
C ARG A 153 32.91 -10.90 -37.87
N THR A 154 32.51 -10.27 -36.78
CA THR A 154 33.26 -9.19 -36.13
C THR A 154 33.55 -9.56 -34.68
N ALA A 155 34.81 -9.42 -34.27
CA ALA A 155 35.21 -9.68 -32.89
C ALA A 155 34.45 -8.78 -31.92
N GLU A 156 34.01 -9.31 -30.77
CA GLU A 156 33.19 -8.61 -29.76
C GLU A 156 33.63 -7.15 -29.48
N GLY A 157 34.93 -6.93 -29.27
CA GLY A 157 35.48 -5.60 -28.96
C GLY A 157 35.39 -4.55 -30.08
N ASN A 158 35.06 -4.97 -31.31
CA ASN A 158 34.93 -4.10 -32.48
C ASN A 158 33.47 -3.89 -32.91
N VAL A 159 32.50 -4.46 -32.18
CA VAL A 159 31.08 -4.36 -32.53
C VAL A 159 30.53 -2.98 -32.19
N PRO A 160 29.93 -2.24 -33.14
CA PRO A 160 29.39 -0.92 -32.86
C PRO A 160 28.09 -0.99 -32.06
N PRO A 161 27.89 -0.13 -31.04
CA PRO A 161 26.61 0.00 -30.33
C PRO A 161 25.52 0.60 -31.24
N PRO A 162 24.23 0.41 -30.94
CA PRO A 162 23.14 0.94 -31.75
C PRO A 162 23.10 2.48 -31.79
N LEU A 163 23.59 3.14 -30.74
CA LEU A 163 23.83 4.58 -30.69
C LEU A 163 25.32 4.83 -30.49
N LEU A 164 26.00 5.37 -31.50
CA LEU A 164 27.43 5.67 -31.42
C LEU A 164 27.65 6.89 -30.53
N ARG A 165 26.96 8.00 -30.83
CA ARG A 165 27.02 9.27 -30.11
C ARG A 165 25.83 10.18 -30.45
N LEU A 166 25.50 11.12 -29.58
CA LEU A 166 24.52 12.18 -29.82
C LEU A 166 25.07 13.58 -29.54
N GLN A 167 24.42 14.60 -30.11
CA GLN A 167 24.74 16.00 -29.92
C GLN A 167 23.47 16.85 -30.03
N HIS A 168 23.30 17.87 -29.19
CA HIS A 168 22.28 18.88 -29.40
C HIS A 168 22.69 19.82 -30.54
N THR A 169 21.76 20.15 -31.42
CA THR A 169 21.98 20.99 -32.61
C THR A 169 22.49 22.38 -32.29
N GLY A 170 22.17 22.90 -31.09
CA GLY A 170 22.68 24.15 -30.53
C GLY A 170 24.14 24.14 -30.08
N GLY A 171 24.89 23.05 -30.30
CA GLY A 171 26.34 23.03 -30.14
C GLY A 171 26.87 22.41 -28.85
N SER A 172 26.16 21.45 -28.25
CA SER A 172 26.72 20.65 -27.16
C SER A 172 27.95 19.87 -27.65
N PRO A 173 28.82 19.35 -26.76
CA PRO A 173 29.75 18.30 -27.13
C PRO A 173 29.03 17.07 -27.70
N TRP A 174 29.74 16.28 -28.51
CA TRP A 174 29.30 14.92 -28.82
C TRP A 174 29.43 14.04 -27.58
N VAL A 175 28.36 13.33 -27.24
CA VAL A 175 28.27 12.48 -26.06
C VAL A 175 28.07 11.04 -26.49
N GLY A 176 28.83 10.12 -25.90
CA GLY A 176 28.61 8.68 -26.03
C GLY A 176 29.81 7.92 -26.61
N ALA A 177 30.08 6.76 -26.01
CA ALA A 177 30.94 5.71 -26.55
C ALA A 177 30.48 4.36 -25.98
N GLY A 178 30.04 3.44 -26.84
CA GLY A 178 29.50 2.14 -26.41
C GLY A 178 30.35 0.94 -26.77
N ARG A 179 30.19 -0.13 -25.99
CA ARG A 179 30.73 -1.46 -26.26
C ARG A 179 29.79 -2.54 -25.75
N PHE A 180 29.80 -3.69 -26.40
CA PHE A 180 29.19 -4.90 -25.84
C PHE A 180 30.20 -5.68 -25.01
N THR A 181 29.71 -6.40 -24.00
CA THR A 181 30.50 -7.29 -23.15
C THR A 181 29.73 -8.56 -22.86
N GLY A 182 30.41 -9.71 -22.85
CA GLY A 182 29.79 -11.01 -22.55
C GLY A 182 28.87 -11.54 -23.65
N VAL A 183 28.86 -10.95 -24.85
CA VAL A 183 27.96 -11.30 -25.97
C VAL A 183 28.59 -12.28 -26.97
N GLY A 184 29.93 -12.42 -26.97
CA GLY A 184 30.67 -13.19 -27.98
C GLY A 184 30.80 -12.45 -29.31
N ASP A 185 31.33 -13.11 -30.34
CA ASP A 185 31.50 -12.44 -31.64
C ASP A 185 30.16 -12.12 -32.30
N LEU A 186 30.10 -11.00 -33.02
CA LEU A 186 28.96 -10.67 -33.88
C LEU A 186 29.01 -11.53 -35.14
N LEU A 187 27.89 -12.20 -35.43
CA LEU A 187 27.68 -12.96 -36.65
C LEU A 187 27.11 -12.08 -37.77
N SER A 188 26.11 -11.25 -37.45
CA SER A 188 25.56 -10.27 -38.38
C SER A 188 24.89 -9.10 -37.67
N LEU A 189 24.92 -7.92 -38.30
CA LEU A 189 24.13 -6.75 -37.94
C LEU A 189 23.31 -6.32 -39.16
N LYS A 190 22.00 -6.39 -39.07
CA LYS A 190 21.10 -5.73 -40.03
C LYS A 190 20.71 -4.38 -39.48
N ALA A 191 20.77 -3.35 -40.32
CA ALA A 191 20.44 -1.99 -39.92
C ALA A 191 19.59 -1.31 -41.01
N ALA A 192 18.56 -0.58 -40.59
CA ALA A 192 17.67 0.17 -41.48
C ALA A 192 17.28 1.51 -40.87
N VAL A 193 17.27 2.57 -41.68
CA VAL A 193 16.80 3.90 -41.28
C VAL A 193 15.57 4.25 -42.11
N HIS A 194 14.50 4.64 -41.42
CA HIS A 194 13.21 5.00 -42.00
C HIS A 194 12.93 6.48 -41.74
N PRO A 195 13.44 7.40 -42.58
CA PRO A 195 13.27 8.82 -42.37
C PRO A 195 11.84 9.25 -42.74
N GLY A 196 11.22 10.03 -41.85
CA GLY A 196 9.87 10.54 -42.04
C GLY A 196 9.73 12.01 -41.65
N PRO A 197 8.62 12.66 -42.04
CA PRO A 197 8.38 14.06 -41.74
C PRO A 197 8.03 14.31 -40.26
N VAL A 198 7.62 13.29 -39.50
CA VAL A 198 7.29 13.44 -38.07
C VAL A 198 8.27 12.65 -37.21
N THR A 199 8.52 11.39 -37.55
CA THR A 199 9.45 10.51 -36.86
C THR A 199 10.47 9.91 -37.81
N THR A 200 11.66 9.61 -37.30
CA THR A 200 12.67 8.78 -37.96
C THR A 200 13.02 7.63 -37.05
N ASP A 201 12.84 6.41 -37.54
CA ASP A 201 13.20 5.19 -36.82
C ASP A 201 14.50 4.61 -37.41
N ALA A 202 15.47 4.31 -36.55
CA ALA A 202 16.64 3.51 -36.86
C ALA A 202 16.50 2.15 -36.17
N MET A 203 16.51 1.07 -36.94
CA MET A 203 16.23 -0.29 -36.49
C MET A 203 17.45 -1.17 -36.70
N PHE A 204 17.79 -1.95 -35.68
CA PHE A 204 18.96 -2.83 -35.66
C PHE A 204 18.58 -4.22 -35.19
N HIS A 205 19.12 -5.23 -35.89
CA HIS A 205 19.04 -6.64 -35.51
C HIS A 205 20.46 -7.21 -35.45
N TYR A 206 20.94 -7.43 -34.23
CA TYR A 206 22.23 -8.02 -33.93
C TYR A 206 22.07 -9.53 -33.68
N GLU A 207 22.84 -10.33 -34.39
CA GLU A 207 23.02 -11.76 -34.12
C GLU A 207 24.44 -12.00 -33.62
N PHE A 208 24.57 -12.46 -32.36
CA PHE A 208 25.84 -12.82 -31.74
C PHE A 208 25.94 -14.34 -31.57
N GLU A 209 27.14 -14.83 -31.24
CA GLU A 209 27.35 -16.24 -30.88
C GLU A 209 26.54 -16.67 -29.65
N LYS A 210 26.37 -15.78 -28.67
CA LYS A 210 25.70 -16.11 -27.40
C LYS A 210 24.24 -15.64 -27.30
N GLY A 211 23.73 -14.93 -28.30
CA GLY A 211 22.36 -14.40 -28.25
C GLY A 211 22.00 -13.39 -29.34
N LYS A 212 20.85 -12.73 -29.16
CA LYS A 212 20.30 -11.76 -30.13
C LYS A 212 19.87 -10.47 -29.44
N TYR A 213 19.98 -9.37 -30.18
CA TYR A 213 19.55 -8.06 -29.72
C TYR A 213 18.88 -7.26 -30.85
N ASP A 214 17.61 -6.95 -30.65
CA ASP A 214 16.79 -6.10 -31.50
C ASP A 214 16.59 -4.75 -30.81
N VAL A 215 16.83 -3.66 -31.52
CA VAL A 215 16.64 -2.31 -30.98
C VAL A 215 16.13 -1.34 -32.02
N ARG A 216 15.13 -0.54 -31.65
CA ARG A 216 14.61 0.60 -32.40
C ARG A 216 14.92 1.89 -31.66
N LEU A 217 15.61 2.80 -32.32
CA LEU A 217 15.82 4.18 -31.89
C LEU A 217 14.86 5.09 -32.65
N ARG A 218 14.02 5.83 -31.95
CA ARG A 218 13.07 6.79 -32.54
C ARG A 218 13.47 8.22 -32.20
N LEU A 219 13.59 9.05 -33.23
CA LEU A 219 13.63 10.51 -33.10
C LEU A 219 12.31 11.11 -33.56
N ILE A 220 11.88 12.16 -32.89
CA ILE A 220 10.67 12.93 -33.22
C ILE A 220 11.11 14.34 -33.61
N ARG A 221 10.50 14.93 -34.65
CA ARG A 221 10.88 16.25 -35.16
C ARG A 221 10.88 17.30 -34.05
N GLY A 222 11.99 18.03 -33.94
CA GLY A 222 12.16 19.16 -33.02
C GLY A 222 12.33 18.78 -31.55
N GLN A 223 12.40 17.49 -31.21
CA GLN A 223 12.46 17.04 -29.82
C GLN A 223 13.88 16.61 -29.41
N PRO A 224 14.33 16.97 -28.19
CA PRO A 224 15.69 16.73 -27.75
C PRO A 224 15.93 15.33 -27.14
N GLU A 225 15.16 14.31 -27.55
CA GLU A 225 15.25 12.95 -27.01
C GLU A 225 15.31 11.85 -28.09
N VAL A 226 15.94 10.74 -27.73
CA VAL A 226 15.95 9.47 -28.47
C VAL A 226 15.22 8.44 -27.63
N LEU A 227 14.15 7.86 -28.19
CA LEU A 227 13.37 6.82 -27.53
C LEU A 227 13.88 5.44 -27.97
N TRP A 228 14.15 4.57 -27.00
CA TRP A 228 14.64 3.22 -27.19
C TRP A 228 13.53 2.21 -26.96
N GLN A 229 13.42 1.24 -27.86
CA GLN A 229 12.65 0.03 -27.66
C GLN A 229 13.53 -1.17 -28.01
N GLU A 230 13.68 -2.08 -27.05
CA GLU A 230 14.66 -3.15 -27.09
C GLU A 230 13.99 -4.50 -26.85
N ARG A 231 14.51 -5.53 -27.52
CA ARG A 231 14.25 -6.94 -27.24
C ARG A 231 15.59 -7.67 -27.29
N TYR A 232 15.89 -8.45 -26.26
CA TYR A 232 17.16 -9.16 -26.13
C TYR A 232 16.93 -10.58 -25.64
N GLU A 233 17.80 -11.49 -26.08
CA GLU A 233 17.76 -12.91 -25.72
C GLU A 233 19.19 -13.50 -25.73
N PHE A 234 19.83 -13.55 -24.56
CA PHE A 234 21.16 -14.15 -24.38
C PHE A 234 21.16 -15.25 -23.31
N GLN A 235 22.13 -16.14 -23.42
CA GLN A 235 22.39 -17.19 -22.43
C GLN A 235 23.22 -16.65 -21.26
N GLY A 236 22.78 -16.92 -20.02
CA GLY A 236 23.48 -16.49 -18.80
C GLY A 236 23.24 -15.02 -18.44
N ASN A 237 24.08 -14.50 -17.53
CA ASN A 237 23.89 -13.19 -16.89
C ASN A 237 24.99 -12.17 -17.21
N GLU A 238 25.93 -12.52 -18.10
CA GLU A 238 27.15 -11.73 -18.38
C GLU A 238 26.98 -10.74 -19.53
N ALA A 239 26.02 -10.96 -20.43
CA ALA A 239 25.80 -10.13 -21.61
C ALA A 239 25.27 -8.74 -21.22
N ALA A 240 25.94 -7.68 -21.68
CA ALA A 240 25.55 -6.30 -21.46
C ALA A 240 25.98 -5.37 -22.60
N LEU A 241 25.26 -4.26 -22.74
CA LEU A 241 25.69 -3.07 -23.47
C LEU A 241 26.16 -2.04 -22.45
N GLU A 242 27.43 -1.65 -22.52
CA GLU A 242 27.98 -0.56 -21.73
C GLU A 242 28.09 0.69 -22.60
N TRP A 243 27.61 1.81 -22.10
CA TRP A 243 27.59 3.08 -22.81
C TRP A 243 28.15 4.19 -21.92
N ASP A 244 29.38 4.60 -22.22
CA ASP A 244 30.09 5.66 -21.53
C ASP A 244 29.59 7.03 -22.02
N LEU A 245 29.29 7.93 -21.09
CA LEU A 245 28.84 9.29 -21.40
C LEU A 245 30.01 10.21 -21.77
N SER A 246 31.03 9.65 -22.45
CA SER A 246 32.23 10.34 -22.94
C SER A 246 31.87 11.62 -23.68
N GLY A 247 32.54 12.71 -23.35
CA GLY A 247 32.25 14.04 -23.88
C GLY A 247 31.25 14.85 -23.03
N PHE A 248 30.65 14.26 -22.00
CA PHE A 248 29.82 14.95 -21.01
C PHE A 248 30.45 14.83 -19.60
N GLU A 249 30.71 15.96 -18.96
CA GLU A 249 31.27 16.01 -17.59
C GLU A 249 30.21 16.50 -16.60
N PRO A 250 29.55 15.61 -15.81
CA PRO A 250 28.52 16.02 -14.86
C PRO A 250 29.08 16.92 -13.76
N GLY A 251 28.43 18.06 -13.52
CA GLY A 251 28.70 18.98 -12.42
C GLY A 251 27.58 19.05 -11.39
N ALA A 252 26.36 18.65 -11.74
CA ALA A 252 25.25 18.48 -10.82
C ALA A 252 24.30 17.39 -11.31
N GLY A 253 23.45 16.86 -10.43
CA GLY A 253 22.37 15.97 -10.82
C GLY A 253 21.07 16.28 -10.08
N VAL A 254 19.96 15.95 -10.73
CA VAL A 254 18.58 16.10 -10.27
C VAL A 254 17.83 14.80 -10.53
N TRP A 255 17.17 14.29 -9.51
CA TRP A 255 16.31 13.11 -9.61
C TRP A 255 15.28 13.09 -8.47
N ASP A 256 14.22 12.29 -8.59
CA ASP A 256 13.37 11.93 -7.44
C ASP A 256 14.06 10.79 -6.68
N TYR A 257 14.11 10.89 -5.34
CA TYR A 257 14.85 9.87 -4.61
C TYR A 257 14.47 9.68 -3.15
N TYR A 258 14.04 8.49 -2.77
CA TYR A 258 13.48 8.25 -1.44
C TYR A 258 14.44 7.63 -0.40
N ARG A 259 15.27 6.64 -0.75
CA ARG A 259 16.09 5.86 0.22
C ARG A 259 17.50 5.58 -0.23
N THR A 260 18.48 6.40 0.17
CA THR A 260 19.85 6.32 -0.37
C THR A 260 20.82 6.18 0.76
N LYS A 261 21.86 5.38 0.50
CA LYS A 261 22.97 5.18 1.43
C LYS A 261 23.86 6.42 1.54
N ALA A 262 23.79 7.33 0.57
CA ALA A 262 24.57 8.56 0.53
C ALA A 262 23.81 9.71 1.22
N PRO A 263 24.24 10.19 2.40
CA PRO A 263 23.52 11.22 3.15
C PRO A 263 23.34 12.53 2.36
N TRP A 264 24.30 12.86 1.49
CA TRP A 264 24.26 14.03 0.63
C TRP A 264 23.18 13.97 -0.46
N ARG A 265 22.42 12.88 -0.57
CA ARG A 265 21.35 12.66 -1.58
C ARG A 265 20.00 12.35 -0.98
N GLN A 266 19.89 12.29 0.34
CA GLN A 266 18.62 12.04 0.98
C GLN A 266 17.64 13.17 0.64
N THR A 267 16.52 12.82 -0.01
CA THR A 267 15.39 13.71 -0.28
C THR A 267 14.13 13.17 0.40
N GLY A 268 13.08 13.98 0.49
CA GLY A 268 11.76 13.51 0.92
C GLY A 268 11.00 12.83 -0.23
N LEU A 269 9.97 12.04 0.08
CA LEU A 269 9.08 11.42 -0.91
C LEU A 269 8.57 12.43 -1.94
N GLY A 270 8.74 12.10 -3.24
CA GLY A 270 8.24 12.92 -4.34
C GLY A 270 8.97 14.25 -4.52
N VAL A 271 10.02 14.53 -3.77
CA VAL A 271 10.76 15.80 -3.84
C VAL A 271 11.97 15.63 -4.75
N SER A 272 12.01 16.36 -5.87
CA SER A 272 13.23 16.48 -6.66
C SER A 272 14.17 17.49 -6.02
N LYS A 273 15.47 17.17 -5.99
CA LYS A 273 16.50 18.04 -5.40
C LYS A 273 17.76 18.01 -6.25
N ALA A 274 18.36 19.19 -6.44
CA ALA A 274 19.61 19.33 -7.16
C ALA A 274 20.81 19.22 -6.22
N TYR A 275 21.82 18.45 -6.63
CA TYR A 275 23.04 18.23 -5.86
C TYR A 275 24.29 18.46 -6.70
N PRO A 276 25.34 19.09 -6.14
CA PRO A 276 26.63 19.20 -6.81
C PRO A 276 27.30 17.83 -6.92
N ILE A 277 28.01 17.61 -8.04
CA ILE A 277 28.82 16.42 -8.30
C ILE A 277 30.29 16.80 -8.22
N GLU A 278 31.03 16.10 -7.35
CA GLU A 278 32.44 16.36 -7.05
C GLU A 278 33.32 15.13 -7.33
N ASP A 279 34.62 15.37 -7.50
CA ASP A 279 35.61 14.31 -7.68
C ASP A 279 35.78 13.52 -6.36
N GLY A 280 35.82 12.19 -6.45
CA GLY A 280 35.89 11.29 -5.28
C GLY A 280 34.53 10.84 -4.73
N GLN A 281 33.42 11.37 -5.26
CA GLN A 281 32.11 10.79 -5.01
C GLN A 281 31.87 9.66 -6.04
N ASP A 282 31.76 8.41 -5.58
CA ASP A 282 31.33 7.30 -6.43
C ASP A 282 29.88 6.95 -6.12
N GLU A 283 29.10 6.60 -7.14
CA GLU A 283 27.69 6.27 -6.98
C GLU A 283 27.24 5.22 -7.99
N THR A 284 26.11 4.59 -7.71
CA THR A 284 25.37 3.78 -8.67
C THR A 284 23.88 4.07 -8.50
N THR A 285 23.20 4.37 -9.60
CA THR A 285 21.74 4.50 -9.63
C THR A 285 21.17 3.39 -10.50
N THR A 286 20.22 2.62 -9.96
CA THR A 286 19.52 1.55 -10.69
C THR A 286 18.21 2.09 -11.26
N PHE A 287 17.92 1.82 -12.53
CA PHE A 287 16.71 2.26 -13.21
C PHE A 287 15.71 1.12 -13.36
N THR A 288 14.50 1.33 -12.87
CA THR A 288 13.33 0.46 -13.05
C THR A 288 12.17 1.30 -13.57
N PRO A 289 11.24 0.75 -14.38
CA PRO A 289 10.11 1.54 -14.91
C PRO A 289 8.95 1.65 -13.91
N TRP A 290 9.14 1.14 -12.70
CA TRP A 290 8.20 1.22 -11.58
C TRP A 290 9.01 1.37 -10.29
N ILE A 291 8.71 2.41 -9.50
CA ILE A 291 9.44 2.75 -8.27
C ILE A 291 9.02 1.79 -7.17
N GLN A 292 9.96 1.03 -6.61
CA GLN A 292 9.74 0.29 -5.37
C GLN A 292 10.22 1.18 -4.22
N TRP A 293 9.32 1.96 -3.63
CA TRP A 293 9.70 3.00 -2.65
C TRP A 293 10.46 2.43 -1.44
N TRP A 294 10.42 1.14 -1.14
CA TRP A 294 11.22 0.56 -0.05
C TRP A 294 12.65 0.15 -0.45
N LEU A 295 13.05 0.26 -1.72
CA LEU A 295 14.38 -0.10 -2.20
C LEU A 295 15.38 1.06 -2.14
N ASP A 296 16.65 0.69 -1.95
CA ASP A 296 17.79 1.63 -1.99
C ASP A 296 18.38 1.76 -3.40
N ASP A 297 18.91 2.95 -3.67
CA ASP A 297 19.52 3.46 -4.90
C ASP A 297 18.77 3.11 -6.22
N VAL A 298 17.43 3.21 -6.24
CA VAL A 298 16.55 3.01 -7.41
C VAL A 298 15.83 4.29 -7.85
N SER A 299 15.81 4.58 -9.16
CA SER A 299 15.04 5.68 -9.76
C SER A 299 14.31 5.24 -11.02
N THR A 300 13.33 6.02 -11.47
CA THR A 300 12.77 5.89 -12.83
C THR A 300 13.34 6.92 -13.81
N TRP A 301 13.94 8.00 -13.32
CA TRP A 301 14.57 9.03 -14.14
C TRP A 301 15.72 9.74 -13.42
N LEU A 302 16.62 10.35 -14.19
CA LEU A 302 17.77 11.11 -13.70
C LEU A 302 18.16 12.17 -14.71
N GLU A 303 18.42 13.37 -14.25
CA GLU A 303 18.97 14.45 -15.05
C GLU A 303 20.36 14.85 -14.53
N LEU A 304 21.34 14.86 -15.42
CA LEU A 304 22.70 15.31 -15.14
C LEU A 304 22.92 16.66 -15.83
N TRP A 305 23.40 17.64 -15.09
CA TRP A 305 23.85 18.91 -15.63
C TRP A 305 25.35 18.87 -15.81
N ASP A 306 25.85 19.39 -16.93
CA ASP A 306 27.28 19.50 -17.15
C ASP A 306 27.93 20.50 -16.17
N LYS A 307 29.27 20.49 -16.10
CA LYS A 307 30.04 21.37 -15.20
C LYS A 307 29.74 22.87 -15.38
N GLU A 308 29.43 23.27 -16.61
CA GLU A 308 29.09 24.65 -16.98
C GLU A 308 27.60 24.94 -16.76
N ARG A 309 26.79 23.91 -16.47
CA ARG A 309 25.33 23.96 -16.32
C ARG A 309 24.63 24.56 -17.54
N ALA A 310 25.22 24.37 -18.71
CA ALA A 310 24.68 24.78 -20.00
C ALA A 310 23.78 23.70 -20.60
N TRP A 311 24.09 22.43 -20.31
CA TRP A 311 23.41 21.26 -20.91
C TRP A 311 22.86 20.34 -19.83
N ALA A 312 21.68 19.79 -20.09
CA ALA A 312 21.04 18.75 -19.29
C ALA A 312 20.95 17.45 -20.10
N LEU A 313 21.56 16.39 -19.57
CA LEU A 313 21.46 15.02 -20.07
C LEU A 313 20.48 14.24 -19.20
N GLY A 314 19.36 13.85 -19.78
CA GLY A 314 18.29 13.13 -19.10
C GLY A 314 18.27 11.65 -19.46
N ILE A 315 18.04 10.80 -18.47
CA ILE A 315 17.81 9.36 -18.60
C ILE A 315 16.46 9.07 -17.95
N PHE A 316 15.57 8.37 -18.64
CA PHE A 316 14.26 8.01 -18.09
C PHE A 316 13.79 6.66 -18.60
N THR A 317 13.02 5.95 -17.79
CA THR A 317 12.40 4.68 -18.18
C THR A 317 11.12 4.91 -18.98
N GLY A 318 10.81 3.97 -19.88
CA GLY A 318 9.59 3.99 -20.70
C GLY A 318 8.41 3.29 -20.02
N ASP A 319 7.36 3.02 -20.81
CA ASP A 319 6.17 2.30 -20.36
C ASP A 319 6.53 0.99 -19.62
N SER A 320 6.11 0.87 -18.35
CA SER A 320 6.40 -0.29 -17.51
C SER A 320 5.79 -1.59 -18.03
N LEU A 321 4.70 -1.54 -18.80
CA LEU A 321 4.09 -2.72 -19.43
C LEU A 321 4.83 -3.15 -20.70
N ALA A 322 5.65 -2.27 -21.29
CA ALA A 322 6.52 -2.63 -22.41
C ALA A 322 7.79 -3.37 -21.95
N TRP A 323 8.02 -3.44 -20.63
CA TRP A 323 9.00 -4.33 -20.04
C TRP A 323 8.32 -5.66 -19.79
N SER A 324 8.74 -6.72 -20.49
CA SER A 324 8.12 -8.04 -20.43
C SER A 324 9.00 -9.00 -19.63
N PRO A 325 8.92 -9.02 -18.30
CA PRO A 325 9.60 -10.03 -17.52
C PRO A 325 8.74 -11.30 -17.44
N GLU A 326 9.36 -12.47 -17.46
CA GLU A 326 8.66 -13.75 -17.25
C GLU A 326 8.13 -13.86 -15.80
N ASP A 327 8.76 -13.15 -14.85
CA ASP A 327 8.39 -13.05 -13.44
C ASP A 327 9.05 -11.83 -12.73
N ARG A 328 8.87 -11.70 -11.41
CA ARG A 328 9.44 -10.60 -10.60
C ARG A 328 10.98 -10.57 -10.60
N GLU A 329 11.65 -11.71 -10.69
CA GLU A 329 13.11 -11.80 -10.70
C GLU A 329 13.68 -11.35 -12.04
N ALA A 330 13.04 -11.77 -13.14
CA ALA A 330 13.32 -11.32 -14.49
C ALA A 330 13.14 -9.80 -14.64
N TYR A 331 12.15 -9.21 -13.95
CA TYR A 331 11.95 -7.75 -13.94
C TYR A 331 13.11 -7.00 -13.29
N ARG A 332 13.56 -7.46 -12.12
CA ARG A 332 14.73 -6.90 -11.42
C ARG A 332 16.01 -7.09 -12.23
N ALA A 333 16.11 -8.20 -12.96
CA ALA A 333 17.24 -8.49 -13.82
C ALA A 333 17.33 -7.61 -15.07
N ALA A 334 16.20 -7.04 -15.53
CA ALA A 334 16.15 -6.12 -16.67
C ALA A 334 16.54 -4.66 -16.31
N ALA A 335 16.60 -4.34 -15.01
CA ALA A 335 17.01 -3.03 -14.53
C ALA A 335 18.43 -2.68 -15.01
N PHE A 336 18.61 -1.46 -15.52
CA PHE A 336 19.92 -0.97 -15.95
C PHE A 336 20.50 0.01 -14.94
N ARG A 337 21.80 0.26 -15.01
CA ARG A 337 22.50 1.03 -13.97
C ARG A 337 23.31 2.15 -14.58
N LEU A 338 23.29 3.32 -13.94
CA LEU A 338 24.30 4.35 -14.14
C LEU A 338 25.31 4.24 -13.01
N ALA A 339 26.55 3.90 -13.32
CA ALA A 339 27.67 4.00 -12.39
C ALA A 339 28.43 5.29 -12.68
N ARG A 340 28.70 6.08 -11.64
CA ARG A 340 29.57 7.26 -11.75
C ARG A 340 30.79 7.09 -10.85
N LYS A 341 31.97 7.37 -11.41
CA LYS A 341 33.25 7.47 -10.69
C LYS A 341 33.83 8.85 -10.89
N GLY A 342 33.76 9.71 -9.87
CA GLY A 342 34.04 11.15 -10.02
C GLY A 342 33.17 11.76 -11.13
N ARG A 343 33.73 12.49 -12.09
CA ARG A 343 32.93 13.08 -13.20
C ARG A 343 32.76 12.18 -14.43
N LYS A 344 33.05 10.88 -14.32
CA LYS A 344 32.82 9.91 -15.40
C LYS A 344 31.60 9.07 -15.09
N ALA A 345 30.72 8.89 -16.07
CA ALA A 345 29.46 8.18 -15.90
C ALA A 345 29.28 7.17 -17.03
N THR A 346 28.90 5.94 -16.66
CA THR A 346 28.71 4.82 -17.58
C THR A 346 27.38 4.15 -17.31
N LEU A 347 26.57 4.00 -18.36
CA LEU A 347 25.34 3.21 -18.34
C LEU A 347 25.66 1.76 -18.66
N THR A 348 25.19 0.83 -17.85
CA THR A 348 25.30 -0.62 -18.08
C THR A 348 23.90 -1.18 -18.22
N LEU A 349 23.62 -1.71 -19.40
CA LEU A 349 22.33 -2.26 -19.79
C LEU A 349 22.46 -3.78 -19.92
N PRO A 350 21.92 -4.59 -18.99
CA PRO A 350 21.99 -6.04 -19.10
C PRO A 350 21.13 -6.53 -20.27
N LEU A 351 21.62 -7.54 -20.99
CA LEU A 351 20.99 -8.14 -22.17
C LEU A 351 20.66 -9.60 -21.89
N ARG A 352 19.74 -9.88 -20.98
CA ARG A 352 19.29 -11.27 -20.69
C ARG A 352 18.21 -11.69 -21.69
N LYS A 353 17.12 -12.30 -21.23
CA LYS A 353 15.89 -12.50 -22.00
C LYS A 353 14.86 -11.47 -21.57
N GLY A 354 14.31 -10.69 -22.49
CA GLY A 354 13.23 -9.74 -22.19
C GLY A 354 13.10 -8.59 -23.18
N THR A 355 12.29 -7.60 -22.79
CA THR A 355 12.11 -6.34 -23.51
C THR A 355 12.28 -5.16 -22.57
N ARG A 356 12.65 -4.00 -23.13
CA ARG A 356 12.77 -2.75 -22.40
C ARG A 356 12.38 -1.57 -23.27
N SER A 357 11.76 -0.56 -22.65
CA SER A 357 11.57 0.77 -23.21
C SER A 357 12.20 1.82 -22.29
N TRP A 358 12.91 2.80 -22.85
CA TRP A 358 13.54 3.90 -22.11
C TRP A 358 13.89 5.05 -23.06
N GLY A 359 14.38 6.16 -22.53
CA GLY A 359 14.78 7.30 -23.33
C GLY A 359 15.99 8.04 -22.78
N LEU A 360 16.66 8.73 -23.70
CA LEU A 360 17.80 9.58 -23.42
C LEU A 360 17.57 10.95 -24.06
N SER A 361 17.73 12.02 -23.29
CA SER A 361 17.58 13.39 -23.77
C SER A 361 18.84 14.22 -23.58
N LEU A 362 19.10 15.16 -24.49
CA LEU A 362 20.15 16.17 -24.36
C LEU A 362 19.60 17.52 -24.81
N ALA A 363 19.40 18.43 -23.86
CA ALA A 363 18.78 19.73 -24.09
C ALA A 363 19.57 20.86 -23.41
N PRO A 364 19.44 22.12 -23.86
CA PRO A 364 19.90 23.27 -23.09
C PRO A 364 19.25 23.24 -21.71
N ARG A 365 20.02 23.54 -20.68
CA ARG A 365 19.45 23.65 -19.33
C ARG A 365 18.58 24.90 -19.25
N THR A 366 17.33 24.76 -18.84
CA THR A 366 16.49 25.91 -18.48
C THR A 366 17.03 26.52 -17.18
N PRO A 367 17.51 27.79 -17.18
CA PRO A 367 18.02 28.40 -15.96
C PRO A 367 16.90 28.61 -14.95
N ASP A 368 17.01 28.01 -13.77
CA ASP A 368 16.21 28.39 -12.60
C ASP A 368 17.16 28.90 -11.51
N GLU A 369 17.12 30.21 -11.28
CA GLU A 369 17.98 30.92 -10.33
C GLU A 369 17.65 30.60 -8.86
N ARG A 370 16.52 29.92 -8.60
CA ARG A 370 16.13 29.50 -7.25
C ARG A 370 16.91 28.27 -6.78
N ILE A 371 17.68 27.62 -7.64
CA ILE A 371 18.33 26.32 -7.38
C ILE A 371 19.76 26.51 -6.87
N GLY A 372 19.93 26.55 -5.55
CA GLY A 372 21.20 26.37 -4.83
C GLY A 372 21.42 24.91 -4.35
N PRO A 373 22.58 24.60 -3.74
CA PRO A 373 22.79 23.33 -3.05
C PRO A 373 21.65 23.09 -2.06
N ASN A 374 21.04 21.92 -2.12
CA ASN A 374 19.90 21.51 -1.31
C ASN A 374 18.53 22.15 -1.59
N THR A 375 18.29 22.73 -2.76
CA THR A 375 16.99 23.33 -3.10
C THR A 375 16.03 22.29 -3.65
N ILE A 376 14.78 22.28 -3.16
CA ILE A 376 13.65 21.58 -3.81
C ILE A 376 13.41 22.23 -5.17
N VAL A 377 13.49 21.45 -6.23
CA VAL A 377 13.36 21.96 -7.60
C VAL A 377 11.99 21.63 -8.17
N GLY A 378 11.53 22.48 -9.09
CA GLY A 378 10.46 22.15 -10.02
C GLY A 378 10.76 20.84 -10.77
N PRO A 379 9.78 20.26 -11.49
CA PRO A 379 9.99 19.01 -12.19
C PRO A 379 11.06 19.23 -13.26
N ALA A 380 12.15 18.47 -13.14
CA ALA A 380 13.19 18.43 -14.15
C ALA A 380 12.57 18.11 -15.51
N ASP A 381 13.15 18.64 -16.59
CA ASP A 381 12.60 18.42 -17.93
C ASP A 381 12.60 16.91 -18.27
N THR A 382 13.53 16.15 -17.69
CA THR A 382 13.59 14.68 -17.79
C THR A 382 12.36 13.99 -17.18
N ALA A 383 11.88 14.43 -16.01
CA ALA A 383 10.67 13.86 -15.39
C ALA A 383 9.43 14.10 -16.28
N ARG A 384 9.32 15.30 -16.88
CA ARG A 384 8.23 15.63 -17.81
C ARG A 384 8.25 14.75 -19.06
N ARG A 385 9.45 14.41 -19.57
CA ARG A 385 9.59 13.47 -20.69
C ARG A 385 9.11 12.07 -20.32
N GLN A 386 9.42 11.61 -19.11
CA GLN A 386 8.91 10.33 -18.64
C GLN A 386 7.37 10.33 -18.57
N ILE A 387 6.76 11.36 -18.00
CA ILE A 387 5.29 11.49 -17.97
C ILE A 387 4.72 11.45 -19.39
N LYS A 388 5.32 12.23 -20.29
CA LYS A 388 4.92 12.35 -21.70
C LYS A 388 5.01 11.05 -22.50
N TYR A 389 6.02 10.20 -22.25
CA TYR A 389 6.25 9.01 -23.08
C TYR A 389 5.91 7.67 -22.39
N ALA A 390 5.74 7.66 -21.06
CA ALA A 390 5.58 6.43 -20.28
C ALA A 390 4.32 6.44 -19.41
N GLU A 391 4.12 7.48 -18.59
CA GLU A 391 3.09 7.43 -17.54
C GLU A 391 1.72 7.93 -18.03
N SER A 392 1.70 9.07 -18.73
CA SER A 392 0.49 9.77 -19.14
C SER A 392 0.63 10.51 -20.49
N PRO A 393 0.94 9.80 -21.59
CA PRO A 393 1.00 10.42 -22.92
C PRO A 393 -0.36 11.00 -23.33
N LEU A 394 -0.39 12.18 -23.97
CA LEU A 394 -1.64 12.72 -24.54
C LEU A 394 -2.24 11.75 -25.56
N ASP A 395 -1.41 10.99 -26.25
CA ASP A 395 -1.82 9.99 -27.24
C ASP A 395 -2.79 8.95 -26.69
N GLU A 396 -2.67 8.64 -25.40
CA GLU A 396 -3.60 7.77 -24.68
C GLU A 396 -4.75 8.56 -24.07
N VAL A 397 -4.44 9.69 -23.42
CA VAL A 397 -5.43 10.50 -22.68
C VAL A 397 -6.52 11.04 -23.60
N LYS A 398 -6.20 11.35 -24.86
CA LYS A 398 -7.18 11.80 -25.86
C LYS A 398 -8.29 10.78 -26.14
N ASP A 399 -8.01 9.49 -25.92
CA ASP A 399 -8.96 8.40 -26.16
C ASP A 399 -9.80 8.07 -24.92
N TYR A 400 -9.51 8.69 -23.78
CA TYR A 400 -10.32 8.56 -22.56
C TYR A 400 -11.68 9.24 -22.72
N VAL A 401 -12.72 8.60 -22.20
CA VAL A 401 -14.03 9.23 -22.07
C VAL A 401 -14.03 10.07 -20.79
N LEU A 402 -13.80 11.37 -20.92
CA LEU A 402 -13.72 12.29 -19.78
C LEU A 402 -15.04 13.04 -19.51
N THR A 403 -16.17 12.40 -19.84
CA THR A 403 -17.53 12.96 -19.71
C THR A 403 -18.53 11.90 -19.27
N GLU A 404 -19.63 12.32 -18.64
CA GLU A 404 -20.73 11.44 -18.24
C GLU A 404 -22.03 12.23 -18.02
N ASP A 405 -23.19 11.56 -18.15
CA ASP A 405 -24.53 12.18 -18.20
C ASP A 405 -25.40 11.96 -16.94
N THR A 406 -24.80 11.88 -15.75
CA THR A 406 -25.51 11.80 -14.47
C THR A 406 -26.05 13.19 -14.10
N PRO A 407 -27.37 13.36 -13.91
CA PRO A 407 -27.93 14.66 -13.56
C PRO A 407 -27.45 15.15 -12.19
N PRO A 408 -27.16 16.45 -12.00
CA PRO A 408 -26.74 17.00 -10.71
C PRO A 408 -27.75 16.76 -9.58
N GLN A 409 -29.04 16.66 -9.89
CA GLN A 409 -30.12 16.43 -8.92
C GLN A 409 -30.13 15.01 -8.35
N SER A 410 -29.38 14.08 -8.95
CA SER A 410 -29.24 12.70 -8.44
C SER A 410 -28.34 12.61 -7.21
N TYR A 411 -27.57 13.66 -6.88
CA TYR A 411 -26.59 13.66 -5.79
C TYR A 411 -27.17 14.20 -4.47
N PRO A 412 -26.66 13.75 -3.30
CA PRO A 412 -25.64 12.72 -3.12
C PRO A 412 -26.16 11.32 -3.45
N LEU A 413 -25.30 10.49 -4.03
CA LEU A 413 -25.58 9.13 -4.47
C LEU A 413 -25.34 8.10 -3.37
N PHE A 414 -24.28 8.25 -2.57
CA PHE A 414 -23.83 7.20 -1.65
C PHE A 414 -23.36 7.69 -0.29
N ALA A 415 -22.96 8.96 -0.15
CA ALA A 415 -22.36 9.49 1.07
C ALA A 415 -23.33 9.51 2.26
N ILE A 416 -24.60 9.83 2.03
CA ILE A 416 -25.60 9.98 3.08
C ILE A 416 -27.03 9.77 2.54
N THR A 417 -27.89 9.15 3.33
CA THR A 417 -29.34 9.06 3.04
C THR A 417 -30.14 10.18 3.70
N LYS A 418 -31.40 10.35 3.30
CA LYS A 418 -32.31 11.31 3.97
C LYS A 418 -32.50 10.98 5.46
N GLU A 419 -32.58 9.70 5.78
CA GLU A 419 -32.75 9.21 7.16
C GLU A 419 -31.50 9.48 8.00
N ASP A 420 -30.31 9.22 7.45
CA ASP A 420 -29.06 9.52 8.13
C ASP A 420 -28.92 11.00 8.46
N ARG A 421 -29.28 11.88 7.52
CA ARG A 421 -29.25 13.32 7.75
C ARG A 421 -30.18 13.75 8.88
N GLU A 422 -31.39 13.20 8.93
CA GLU A 422 -32.36 13.52 9.97
C GLU A 422 -31.87 13.01 11.34
N ARG A 423 -31.37 11.78 11.40
CA ARG A 423 -30.77 11.20 12.61
C ARG A 423 -29.62 12.05 13.14
N LEU A 424 -28.70 12.49 12.28
CA LEU A 424 -27.59 13.36 12.68
C LEU A 424 -28.07 14.71 13.23
N ARG A 425 -29.08 15.32 12.61
CA ARG A 425 -29.65 16.60 13.08
C ARG A 425 -30.32 16.44 14.45
N GLN A 426 -31.03 15.35 14.69
CA GLN A 426 -31.65 15.05 15.98
C GLN A 426 -30.59 14.80 17.07
N ALA A 427 -29.46 14.19 16.71
CA ALA A 427 -28.38 13.88 17.64
C ALA A 427 -27.61 15.12 18.13
N LEU A 428 -27.60 16.24 17.37
CA LEU A 428 -26.83 17.45 17.70
C LEU A 428 -27.11 18.05 19.08
N GLY A 429 -28.28 17.79 19.67
CA GLY A 429 -28.64 18.25 21.01
C GLY A 429 -28.07 17.41 22.16
N GLN A 430 -27.36 16.31 21.85
CA GLN A 430 -26.84 15.37 22.84
C GLN A 430 -25.36 15.67 23.17
N ASP A 431 -25.00 15.57 24.45
CA ASP A 431 -23.60 15.73 24.90
C ASP A 431 -22.84 14.41 24.73
N ILE A 432 -22.50 14.09 23.47
CA ILE A 432 -21.72 12.90 23.12
C ILE A 432 -20.39 13.35 22.49
N PRO A 433 -19.23 12.83 22.95
CA PRO A 433 -17.92 13.31 22.52
C PRO A 433 -17.72 13.41 21.00
N PHE A 434 -18.15 12.40 20.21
CA PHE A 434 -17.97 12.41 18.76
C PHE A 434 -18.83 13.47 18.04
N LEU A 435 -19.97 13.88 18.63
CA LEU A 435 -20.87 14.88 18.05
C LEU A 435 -20.37 16.32 18.22
N LYS A 436 -19.40 16.56 19.13
CA LYS A 436 -18.83 17.90 19.37
C LYS A 436 -18.28 18.53 18.09
N LYS A 437 -17.68 17.73 17.22
CA LYS A 437 -17.15 18.17 15.93
C LYS A 437 -18.25 18.59 14.96
N LEU A 438 -19.30 17.76 14.87
CA LEU A 438 -20.49 18.03 14.05
C LEU A 438 -21.22 19.31 14.50
N ALA A 439 -21.36 19.52 15.82
CA ALA A 439 -21.92 20.75 16.39
C ALA A 439 -21.05 21.98 16.08
N SER A 440 -19.72 21.85 16.17
CA SER A 440 -18.78 22.93 15.85
C SER A 440 -18.85 23.32 14.37
N ALA A 441 -18.99 22.35 13.47
CA ALA A 441 -19.17 22.59 12.05
C ALA A 441 -20.49 23.32 11.74
N ALA A 442 -21.57 22.95 12.43
CA ALA A 442 -22.85 23.64 12.31
C ALA A 442 -22.77 25.11 12.74
N GLU A 443 -22.06 25.40 13.83
CA GLU A 443 -21.83 26.78 14.30
C GLU A 443 -20.93 27.59 13.36
N TRP A 444 -19.86 26.98 12.84
CA TRP A 444 -18.99 27.60 11.85
C TRP A 444 -19.79 28.03 10.62
N ALA A 445 -20.61 27.13 10.08
CA ALA A 445 -21.35 27.38 8.85
C ALA A 445 -22.42 28.48 8.99
N LYS A 446 -22.95 28.72 10.21
CA LYS A 446 -23.83 29.88 10.49
C LYS A 446 -23.12 31.23 10.37
N ARG A 447 -21.79 31.27 10.58
CA ARG A 447 -20.98 32.49 10.61
C ARG A 447 -20.10 32.66 9.36
N ALA A 448 -19.95 31.61 8.57
CA ALA A 448 -19.12 31.59 7.37
C ALA A 448 -19.60 32.65 6.36
N LYS A 449 -18.64 33.35 5.76
CA LYS A 449 -18.89 34.21 4.60
C LYS A 449 -18.60 33.43 3.32
N PRO A 450 -19.34 33.69 2.24
CA PRO A 450 -19.12 33.02 0.96
C PRO A 450 -17.84 33.52 0.32
N ILE A 451 -17.30 32.70 -0.58
CA ILE A 451 -16.15 33.07 -1.39
C ILE A 451 -16.65 33.79 -2.66
N ASP A 452 -16.21 35.04 -2.86
CA ASP A 452 -16.54 35.86 -4.02
C ASP A 452 -15.51 35.66 -5.16
N ASP A 453 -15.99 35.40 -6.38
CA ASP A 453 -15.16 35.21 -7.58
C ASP A 453 -14.71 36.53 -8.22
N ALA A 454 -15.20 37.69 -7.77
CA ALA A 454 -14.72 38.98 -8.24
C ALA A 454 -13.18 39.13 -8.09
N GLU A 455 -12.58 38.42 -7.13
CA GLU A 455 -11.13 38.38 -6.91
C GLU A 455 -10.37 37.42 -7.85
N GLY A 456 -11.08 36.66 -8.70
CA GLY A 456 -10.51 35.91 -9.82
C GLY A 456 -9.82 34.59 -9.45
N PHE A 457 -10.27 33.89 -8.40
CA PHE A 457 -9.69 32.61 -8.00
C PHE A 457 -10.09 31.44 -8.92
N TRP A 458 -11.26 31.51 -9.58
CA TRP A 458 -11.71 30.51 -10.55
C TRP A 458 -11.09 30.68 -11.95
N ARG A 459 -9.88 31.23 -12.09
CA ARG A 459 -9.18 31.35 -13.38
C ARG A 459 -8.79 29.97 -13.94
N MET A 460 -9.79 29.19 -14.34
CA MET A 460 -9.65 27.80 -14.78
C MET A 460 -8.77 27.71 -16.02
N GLY A 461 -8.81 28.69 -16.93
CA GLY A 461 -7.92 28.75 -18.11
C GLY A 461 -6.45 29.12 -17.82
N VAL A 462 -6.09 29.38 -16.57
CA VAL A 462 -4.73 29.78 -16.18
C VAL A 462 -4.00 28.60 -15.54
N ALA A 463 -2.68 28.54 -15.73
CA ALA A 463 -1.83 27.52 -15.13
C ALA A 463 -2.01 27.47 -13.58
N PRO A 464 -2.10 26.27 -12.97
CA PRO A 464 -2.28 26.03 -11.54
C PRO A 464 -1.40 26.84 -10.59
N ASP A 465 -0.11 27.01 -10.92
CA ASP A 465 0.89 27.76 -10.16
C ASP A 465 0.56 29.26 -10.06
N LYS A 466 -0.32 29.74 -10.94
CA LYS A 466 -0.76 31.14 -11.02
C LYS A 466 -2.21 31.32 -10.53
N ARG A 467 -2.84 30.27 -9.96
CA ARG A 467 -4.20 30.35 -9.40
C ARG A 467 -4.15 30.77 -7.92
N PRO A 468 -4.75 31.89 -7.53
CA PRO A 468 -4.87 32.24 -6.12
C PRO A 468 -5.97 31.35 -5.49
N TRP A 469 -5.65 30.56 -4.47
CA TRP A 469 -6.65 29.82 -3.69
C TRP A 469 -6.93 30.56 -2.38
N PRO A 470 -8.20 30.76 -1.98
CA PRO A 470 -8.51 31.34 -0.68
C PRO A 470 -8.11 30.39 0.46
N GLN A 471 -7.99 30.95 1.67
CA GLN A 471 -7.82 30.14 2.86
C GLN A 471 -9.14 29.40 3.15
N LEU A 472 -9.07 28.06 3.19
CA LEU A 472 -10.20 27.19 3.45
C LEU A 472 -10.17 26.67 4.89
N PRO A 473 -11.33 26.46 5.53
CA PRO A 473 -11.39 25.78 6.83
C PRO A 473 -10.92 24.31 6.71
N PRO A 474 -10.70 23.63 7.84
CA PRO A 474 -10.42 22.19 7.85
C PRO A 474 -11.47 21.38 7.05
N LYS A 475 -10.99 20.40 6.28
CA LYS A 475 -11.81 19.65 5.31
C LYS A 475 -12.95 18.87 5.95
N ASP A 476 -12.68 18.31 7.13
CA ASP A 476 -13.64 17.62 7.99
C ASP A 476 -14.78 18.52 8.49
N THR A 477 -14.51 19.82 8.70
CA THR A 477 -15.51 20.82 9.07
C THR A 477 -16.48 21.06 7.92
N LEU A 478 -15.97 21.18 6.69
CA LEU A 478 -16.81 21.31 5.49
C LEU A 478 -17.66 20.09 5.25
N ALA A 479 -17.06 18.90 5.36
CA ALA A 479 -17.80 17.65 5.21
C ALA A 479 -18.94 17.53 6.24
N SER A 480 -18.64 17.79 7.52
CA SER A 480 -19.62 17.75 8.60
C SER A 480 -20.78 18.73 8.36
N ALA A 481 -20.49 19.95 7.91
CA ALA A 481 -21.53 20.93 7.56
C ALA A 481 -22.38 20.47 6.36
N ALA A 482 -21.76 19.83 5.36
CA ALA A 482 -22.43 19.30 4.17
C ALA A 482 -23.33 18.10 4.51
N LEU A 483 -22.92 17.19 5.40
CA LEU A 483 -23.76 16.08 5.88
C LEU A 483 -25.07 16.60 6.49
N LEU A 484 -24.99 17.69 7.25
CA LEU A 484 -26.14 18.34 7.88
C LEU A 484 -27.01 19.16 6.90
N GLY A 485 -26.58 19.36 5.65
CA GLY A 485 -27.27 20.20 4.66
C GLY A 485 -27.41 21.67 5.09
N ILE A 486 -26.35 22.24 5.66
CA ILE A 486 -26.29 23.61 6.21
C ILE A 486 -25.86 24.63 5.11
N PRO A 487 -26.26 25.92 5.16
CA PRO A 487 -26.51 26.79 3.98
C PRO A 487 -25.35 27.17 3.04
N TRP A 488 -25.74 27.80 1.93
CA TRP A 488 -24.99 28.46 0.85
C TRP A 488 -23.54 28.94 1.12
N ALA A 489 -23.24 29.50 2.30
CA ALA A 489 -21.90 29.94 2.63
C ALA A 489 -20.93 28.75 2.67
N ALA A 490 -21.31 27.65 3.32
CA ALA A 490 -20.54 26.42 3.33
C ALA A 490 -20.42 25.81 1.93
N GLU A 491 -21.45 25.97 1.08
CA GLU A 491 -21.45 25.46 -0.30
C GLU A 491 -20.33 26.07 -1.15
N SER A 492 -20.12 27.40 -1.09
CA SER A 492 -19.03 28.05 -1.84
C SER A 492 -17.64 27.58 -1.43
N HIS A 493 -17.42 27.31 -0.13
CA HIS A 493 -16.18 26.76 0.40
C HIS A 493 -15.99 25.30 -0.02
N LEU A 494 -17.06 24.50 0.03
CA LEU A 494 -17.05 23.10 -0.40
C LEU A 494 -16.74 22.99 -1.90
N ARG A 495 -17.38 23.82 -2.74
CA ARG A 495 -17.08 23.92 -4.18
C ARG A 495 -15.60 24.24 -4.42
N CYS A 496 -15.08 25.27 -3.75
CA CYS A 496 -13.66 25.64 -3.83
C CYS A 496 -12.74 24.49 -3.42
N MET A 497 -13.09 23.78 -2.34
CA MET A 497 -12.33 22.63 -1.86
C MET A 497 -12.29 21.52 -2.92
N VAL A 498 -13.43 21.02 -3.40
CA VAL A 498 -13.43 19.88 -4.35
C VAL A 498 -12.75 20.21 -5.67
N MET A 499 -12.80 21.46 -6.13
CA MET A 499 -12.12 21.89 -7.34
C MET A 499 -10.61 22.06 -7.16
N LYS A 500 -10.16 22.51 -5.98
CA LYS A 500 -8.74 22.58 -5.61
C LYS A 500 -8.15 21.17 -5.48
N GLU A 501 -8.82 20.30 -4.74
CA GLU A 501 -8.35 18.94 -4.48
C GLU A 501 -8.36 18.08 -5.76
N SER A 502 -9.40 18.18 -6.60
CA SER A 502 -9.41 17.47 -7.90
C SER A 502 -8.32 17.95 -8.85
N LEU A 503 -7.97 19.25 -8.84
CA LEU A 503 -6.81 19.74 -9.59
C LEU A 503 -5.51 19.13 -9.05
N ALA A 504 -5.35 19.11 -7.72
CA ALA A 504 -4.18 18.51 -7.09
C ALA A 504 -4.01 17.03 -7.48
N CYS A 505 -5.11 16.25 -7.57
CA CYS A 505 -5.07 14.87 -8.07
C CYS A 505 -4.47 14.77 -9.47
N SER A 506 -4.96 15.57 -10.43
CA SER A 506 -4.48 15.50 -11.81
C SER A 506 -3.03 15.99 -11.93
N GLU A 507 -2.67 17.07 -11.22
CA GLU A 507 -1.32 17.63 -11.30
C GLU A 507 -0.26 16.80 -10.59
N ASN A 508 -0.63 16.08 -9.52
CA ASN A 508 0.26 15.12 -8.89
C ASN A 508 0.64 13.97 -9.83
N ILE A 509 -0.15 13.69 -10.87
CA ILE A 509 0.16 12.67 -11.89
C ILE A 509 0.91 13.30 -13.08
N LEU A 510 0.59 14.55 -13.43
CA LEU A 510 1.02 15.15 -14.69
C LEU A 510 2.19 16.13 -14.58
N ARG A 511 2.56 16.58 -13.38
CA ARG A 511 3.63 17.59 -13.19
C ARG A 511 4.79 17.17 -12.31
N HIS A 512 4.72 16.11 -11.51
CA HIS A 512 5.77 15.64 -10.57
C HIS A 512 6.71 16.73 -9.99
N VAL A 513 6.14 17.76 -9.38
CA VAL A 513 6.92 18.76 -8.60
C VAL A 513 7.15 18.28 -7.16
N THR A 514 6.21 17.49 -6.65
CA THR A 514 6.15 16.94 -5.29
C THR A 514 5.36 15.61 -5.28
N GLY A 515 5.17 15.01 -6.46
CA GLY A 515 4.17 13.98 -6.74
C GLY A 515 4.81 12.62 -7.01
N PRO A 516 4.19 11.53 -6.54
CA PRO A 516 4.72 10.19 -6.76
C PRO A 516 4.41 9.61 -8.15
N GLY A 517 5.47 9.32 -8.92
CA GLY A 517 5.42 8.48 -10.12
C GLY A 517 4.97 7.04 -9.86
N MET A 518 4.97 6.24 -10.92
CA MET A 518 4.44 4.88 -10.91
C MET A 518 5.11 4.02 -9.83
N GLY A 519 4.29 3.38 -8.99
CA GLY A 519 4.73 2.43 -7.96
C GLY A 519 5.08 2.97 -6.58
N ILE A 520 5.07 4.29 -6.44
CA ILE A 520 5.11 4.86 -5.10
C ILE A 520 3.80 4.54 -4.38
N ALA A 521 3.92 4.21 -3.09
CA ALA A 521 2.81 3.88 -2.24
C ALA A 521 1.69 4.93 -2.35
N PRO A 522 0.43 4.51 -2.56
CA PRO A 522 -0.71 5.41 -2.64
C PRO A 522 -0.70 6.41 -1.47
N HIS A 523 -0.33 5.97 -0.27
CA HIS A 523 -0.33 6.84 0.90
C HIS A 523 0.63 8.05 0.80
N ASN A 524 1.71 7.93 0.04
CA ASN A 524 2.63 9.04 -0.26
C ASN A 524 2.07 10.00 -1.31
N TRP A 525 1.04 9.60 -2.06
CA TRP A 525 0.19 10.51 -2.84
C TRP A 525 -0.73 11.30 -1.90
N MET A 526 -1.02 10.73 -0.73
CA MET A 526 -2.15 11.06 0.13
C MET A 526 -1.77 11.79 1.42
N THR A 527 -0.47 11.92 1.75
CA THR A 527 0.03 12.79 2.85
C THR A 527 -0.25 14.29 2.63
N GLY A 528 -0.76 14.67 1.44
CA GLY A 528 -1.30 16.00 1.11
C GLY A 528 -2.82 16.08 0.83
N GLY A 529 -3.57 14.96 0.84
CA GLY A 529 -5.02 14.97 1.08
C GLY A 529 -6.08 15.10 -0.03
N PRO A 530 -5.97 14.66 -1.30
CA PRO A 530 -7.12 14.79 -2.20
C PRO A 530 -7.88 13.52 -2.61
N THR A 531 -7.60 12.26 -2.21
CA THR A 531 -8.31 11.10 -2.85
C THR A 531 -9.13 10.19 -1.95
N GLN A 532 -8.93 10.18 -0.62
CA GLN A 532 -9.57 9.17 0.25
C GLN A 532 -10.99 9.51 0.62
N TYR A 533 -11.24 10.77 0.96
CA TYR A 533 -12.57 11.31 1.26
C TYR A 533 -13.11 12.24 0.17
N LEU A 534 -12.29 12.59 -0.82
CA LEU A 534 -12.73 13.44 -1.93
C LEU A 534 -13.94 12.84 -2.64
N PRO A 535 -14.05 11.51 -2.87
CA PRO A 535 -15.24 10.99 -3.51
C PRO A 535 -16.53 11.32 -2.75
N ALA A 536 -16.53 11.18 -1.42
CA ALA A 536 -17.69 11.54 -0.61
C ALA A 536 -17.93 13.05 -0.58
N LEU A 537 -16.87 13.88 -0.52
CA LEU A 537 -17.00 15.34 -0.63
C LEU A 537 -17.58 15.75 -1.99
N ILE A 538 -17.15 15.12 -3.09
CA ILE A 538 -17.67 15.35 -4.44
C ILE A 538 -19.14 14.94 -4.52
N ASP A 539 -19.49 13.80 -3.94
CA ASP A 539 -20.87 13.31 -3.89
C ASP A 539 -21.79 14.33 -3.22
N LEU A 540 -21.33 14.96 -2.13
CA LEU A 540 -22.04 16.03 -1.43
C LEU A 540 -22.00 17.37 -2.18
N ALA A 541 -20.92 17.68 -2.90
CA ALA A 541 -20.72 18.98 -3.55
C ALA A 541 -21.39 19.10 -4.94
N MET A 542 -21.61 17.99 -5.64
CA MET A 542 -22.03 17.99 -7.05
C MET A 542 -23.30 18.82 -7.35
N PRO A 543 -24.35 18.82 -6.50
CA PRO A 543 -25.54 19.67 -6.71
C PRO A 543 -25.23 21.17 -6.72
N HIS A 544 -24.16 21.59 -6.05
CA HIS A 544 -23.84 22.99 -5.80
C HIS A 544 -22.90 23.60 -6.86
N LEU A 545 -22.24 22.76 -7.66
CA LEU A 545 -21.33 23.21 -8.71
C LEU A 545 -22.08 23.83 -9.89
N ASN A 546 -21.47 24.78 -10.60
CA ASN A 546 -22.00 25.24 -11.90
C ASN A 546 -21.67 24.23 -13.02
N SER A 547 -22.23 24.41 -14.23
CA SER A 547 -22.04 23.45 -15.33
C SER A 547 -20.57 23.27 -15.72
N ARG A 548 -19.80 24.36 -15.78
CA ARG A 548 -18.37 24.31 -16.13
C ARG A 548 -17.55 23.63 -15.04
N GLU A 549 -17.81 23.94 -13.77
CA GLU A 549 -17.16 23.27 -12.63
C GLU A 549 -17.43 21.76 -12.65
N ARG A 550 -18.68 21.34 -12.89
CA ARG A 550 -19.04 19.92 -12.99
C ARG A 550 -18.29 19.21 -14.11
N GLU A 551 -18.24 19.81 -15.30
CA GLU A 551 -17.52 19.23 -16.44
C GLU A 551 -16.05 19.02 -16.14
N ILE A 552 -15.41 20.00 -15.50
CA ILE A 552 -13.99 19.92 -15.18
C ILE A 552 -13.73 18.92 -14.05
N LEU A 553 -14.56 18.93 -13.00
CA LEU A 553 -14.46 17.98 -11.90
C LEU A 553 -14.62 16.53 -12.41
N ARG A 554 -15.63 16.28 -13.25
CA ARG A 554 -15.84 14.98 -13.92
C ARG A 554 -14.62 14.56 -14.71
N ALA A 555 -14.11 15.43 -15.59
CA ALA A 555 -12.97 15.09 -16.42
C ALA A 555 -11.74 14.72 -15.60
N ARG A 556 -11.44 15.46 -14.53
CA ARG A 556 -10.30 15.19 -13.63
C ARG A 556 -10.45 13.86 -12.88
N MET A 557 -11.64 13.59 -12.35
CA MET A 557 -11.89 12.34 -11.62
C MET A 557 -11.94 11.12 -12.54
N LEU A 558 -12.46 11.27 -13.77
CA LEU A 558 -12.44 10.20 -14.77
C LEU A 558 -11.01 9.93 -15.24
N PHE A 559 -10.21 10.98 -15.51
CA PHE A 559 -8.77 10.82 -15.77
C PHE A 559 -8.09 10.05 -14.63
N PHE A 560 -8.37 10.41 -13.38
CA PHE A 560 -7.85 9.71 -12.22
C PHE A 560 -8.27 8.23 -12.18
N ALA A 561 -9.54 7.91 -12.48
CA ALA A 561 -10.00 6.51 -12.56
C ALA A 561 -9.30 5.70 -13.65
N TYR A 562 -9.05 6.28 -14.83
CA TYR A 562 -8.26 5.62 -15.86
C TYR A 562 -6.83 5.30 -15.38
N LYS A 563 -6.23 6.19 -14.58
CA LYS A 563 -4.91 5.95 -13.99
C LYS A 563 -4.94 4.88 -12.91
N LEU A 564 -5.91 4.92 -12.00
CA LEU A 564 -6.09 3.88 -10.98
C LEU A 564 -6.34 2.50 -11.59
N ALA A 565 -7.10 2.43 -12.69
CA ALA A 565 -7.43 1.18 -13.37
C ALA A 565 -6.28 0.60 -14.21
N SER A 566 -5.20 1.35 -14.41
CA SER A 566 -4.10 0.92 -15.27
C SER A 566 -3.15 0.00 -14.49
N GLU A 567 -2.80 -1.14 -15.08
CA GLU A 567 -1.78 -2.06 -14.52
C GLU A 567 -0.39 -1.41 -14.42
N ARG A 568 -0.17 -0.32 -15.19
CA ARG A 568 0.97 0.58 -15.07
C ARG A 568 1.12 1.14 -13.66
N PHE A 569 -0.01 1.56 -13.08
CA PHE A 569 -0.04 2.21 -11.77
C PHE A 569 0.03 1.18 -10.63
N TRP A 570 -0.89 0.21 -10.63
CA TRP A 570 -0.98 -0.82 -9.59
C TRP A 570 -1.36 -2.18 -10.19
N SER A 571 -0.49 -3.17 -10.02
CA SER A 571 -0.73 -4.54 -10.47
C SER A 571 -0.06 -5.55 -9.54
N PRO A 572 -0.77 -6.06 -8.52
CA PRO A 572 -0.27 -7.12 -7.66
C PRO A 572 0.22 -8.35 -8.44
N ARG A 573 -0.48 -8.70 -9.54
CA ARG A 573 -0.13 -9.80 -10.44
C ARG A 573 1.26 -9.64 -11.09
N LEU A 574 1.63 -8.42 -11.47
CA LEU A 574 2.94 -8.12 -12.05
C LEU A 574 4.02 -7.81 -10.98
N GLY A 575 3.66 -7.88 -9.70
CA GLY A 575 4.53 -7.46 -8.60
C GLY A 575 4.65 -5.93 -8.46
N PHE A 576 3.79 -5.18 -9.12
CA PHE A 576 3.63 -3.72 -9.03
C PHE A 576 2.64 -3.38 -7.91
N ALA A 577 2.96 -3.83 -6.71
CA ALA A 577 2.21 -3.55 -5.50
C ALA A 577 3.19 -3.41 -4.33
N ALA A 578 2.78 -2.63 -3.32
CA ALA A 578 3.47 -2.52 -2.04
C ALA A 578 2.81 -3.45 -1.03
N ASN A 579 2.65 -2.99 0.21
CA ASN A 579 2.01 -3.73 1.28
C ASN A 579 0.52 -3.97 0.97
N PRO A 580 -0.09 -5.05 1.50
CA PRO A 580 -1.44 -5.48 1.14
C PRO A 580 -2.47 -4.35 1.24
N ASN A 581 -2.55 -3.62 2.35
CA ASN A 581 -3.52 -2.54 2.55
C ASN A 581 -3.51 -1.48 1.43
N MET A 582 -2.38 -1.26 0.76
CA MET A 582 -2.29 -0.30 -0.34
C MET A 582 -3.13 -0.73 -1.56
N THR A 583 -3.28 -2.04 -1.77
CA THR A 583 -4.18 -2.61 -2.77
C THR A 583 -5.63 -2.25 -2.43
N THR A 584 -6.03 -2.42 -1.17
CA THR A 584 -7.34 -2.00 -0.68
C THR A 584 -7.62 -0.54 -1.02
N LEU A 585 -6.64 0.35 -0.76
CA LEU A 585 -6.76 1.79 -0.98
C LEU A 585 -6.98 2.13 -2.46
N VAL A 586 -6.20 1.55 -3.37
CA VAL A 586 -6.29 1.80 -4.82
C VAL A 586 -7.64 1.33 -5.37
N TYR A 587 -8.01 0.09 -5.08
CA TYR A 587 -9.23 -0.51 -5.61
C TYR A 587 -10.51 0.09 -5.01
N ALA A 588 -10.48 0.49 -3.73
CA ALA A 588 -11.59 1.21 -3.13
C ALA A 588 -11.80 2.60 -3.77
N GLN A 589 -10.73 3.33 -4.09
CA GLN A 589 -10.87 4.61 -4.81
C GLN A 589 -11.47 4.42 -6.20
N LEU A 590 -11.04 3.38 -6.92
CA LEU A 590 -11.62 3.03 -8.22
C LEU A 590 -13.12 2.70 -8.10
N ALA A 591 -13.52 1.97 -7.05
CA ALA A 591 -14.93 1.71 -6.75
C ALA A 591 -15.70 3.01 -6.47
N PHE A 592 -15.18 3.90 -5.63
CA PHE A 592 -15.83 5.18 -5.34
C PHE A 592 -16.03 6.05 -6.59
N VAL A 593 -15.03 6.13 -7.48
CA VAL A 593 -15.20 6.89 -8.73
C VAL A 593 -16.25 6.25 -9.64
N SER A 594 -16.34 4.91 -9.65
CA SER A 594 -17.41 4.20 -10.36
C SER A 594 -18.82 4.49 -9.80
N PHE A 595 -18.91 4.79 -8.50
CA PHE A 595 -20.15 5.18 -7.84
C PHE A 595 -20.53 6.64 -8.15
N LEU A 596 -19.54 7.53 -8.22
CA LEU A 596 -19.74 8.93 -8.59
C LEU A 596 -20.23 9.10 -10.03
N PHE A 597 -19.77 8.23 -10.95
CA PHE A 597 -20.10 8.32 -12.38
C PHE A 597 -20.70 7.00 -12.88
N PRO A 598 -21.89 6.62 -12.38
CA PRO A 598 -22.45 5.29 -12.60
C PRO A 598 -22.84 5.02 -14.07
N LYS A 599 -22.98 6.07 -14.88
CA LYS A 599 -23.30 6.00 -16.32
C LYS A 599 -22.07 5.98 -17.23
N HIS A 600 -20.87 6.13 -16.69
CA HIS A 600 -19.66 6.11 -17.50
C HIS A 600 -19.45 4.71 -18.13
N PRO A 601 -18.97 4.58 -19.38
CA PRO A 601 -18.83 3.27 -20.05
C PRO A 601 -17.96 2.27 -19.30
N MET A 602 -16.95 2.75 -18.58
CA MET A 602 -16.06 1.91 -17.77
C MET A 602 -16.54 1.71 -16.32
N ALA A 603 -17.64 2.36 -15.91
CA ALA A 603 -18.08 2.32 -14.51
C ALA A 603 -18.36 0.90 -14.02
N GLU A 604 -18.97 0.04 -14.85
CA GLU A 604 -19.23 -1.35 -14.48
C GLU A 604 -17.92 -2.15 -14.30
N ALA A 605 -16.97 -2.01 -15.23
CA ALA A 605 -15.67 -2.68 -15.15
C ALA A 605 -14.87 -2.23 -13.92
N TRP A 606 -14.80 -0.92 -13.69
CA TRP A 606 -14.13 -0.32 -12.52
C TRP A 606 -14.77 -0.75 -11.21
N ARG A 607 -16.11 -0.76 -11.16
CA ARG A 607 -16.85 -1.22 -9.98
C ARG A 607 -16.58 -2.69 -9.70
N LYS A 608 -16.61 -3.54 -10.74
CA LYS A 608 -16.34 -4.97 -10.61
C LYS A 608 -14.92 -5.21 -10.09
N ALA A 609 -13.93 -4.48 -10.59
CA ALA A 609 -12.57 -4.57 -10.10
C ALA A 609 -12.46 -4.11 -8.64
N GLY A 610 -12.94 -2.89 -8.33
CA GLY A 610 -12.80 -2.30 -7.00
C GLY A 610 -13.59 -3.04 -5.91
N VAL A 611 -14.88 -3.31 -6.14
CA VAL A 611 -15.73 -4.05 -5.19
C VAL A 611 -15.33 -5.51 -5.12
N GLY A 612 -14.94 -6.10 -6.26
CA GLY A 612 -14.45 -7.48 -6.32
C GLY A 612 -13.21 -7.68 -5.45
N GLU A 613 -12.29 -6.72 -5.44
CA GLU A 613 -11.13 -6.75 -4.54
C GLU A 613 -11.56 -6.72 -3.07
N MET A 614 -12.52 -5.87 -2.67
CA MET A 614 -13.00 -5.86 -1.29
C MET A 614 -13.58 -7.22 -0.85
N PHE A 615 -14.32 -7.90 -1.73
CA PHE A 615 -14.78 -9.27 -1.47
C PHE A 615 -13.61 -10.26 -1.37
N HIS A 616 -12.66 -10.18 -2.30
CA HIS A 616 -11.48 -11.03 -2.30
C HIS A 616 -10.70 -10.90 -0.98
N GLU A 617 -10.45 -9.68 -0.51
CA GLU A 617 -9.75 -9.42 0.75
C GLU A 617 -10.53 -9.96 1.95
N VAL A 618 -11.84 -9.66 2.05
CA VAL A 618 -12.68 -10.19 3.14
C VAL A 618 -12.71 -11.72 3.19
N GLU A 619 -12.68 -12.39 2.03
CA GLU A 619 -12.71 -13.85 1.94
C GLU A 619 -11.36 -14.52 2.18
N ASN A 620 -10.26 -13.87 1.77
CA ASN A 620 -8.94 -14.50 1.71
C ASN A 620 -7.95 -13.94 2.75
N TRP A 621 -8.15 -12.74 3.25
CA TRP A 621 -7.32 -12.12 4.30
C TRP A 621 -7.89 -12.33 5.69
N SER A 622 -9.19 -12.66 5.81
CA SER A 622 -9.82 -12.96 7.10
C SER A 622 -9.95 -14.46 7.36
N GLY A 623 -9.46 -14.90 8.51
CA GLY A 623 -9.68 -16.25 9.05
C GLY A 623 -11.14 -16.49 9.46
N PRO A 624 -11.52 -17.75 9.75
CA PRO A 624 -12.92 -18.13 10.03
C PRO A 624 -13.50 -17.49 11.28
N ASN A 625 -12.64 -17.03 12.20
CA ASN A 625 -12.99 -16.31 13.42
C ASN A 625 -12.53 -14.84 13.40
N GLY A 626 -12.21 -14.29 12.21
CA GLY A 626 -11.96 -12.86 12.05
C GLY A 626 -10.50 -12.41 12.04
N GLY A 627 -9.55 -13.24 12.50
CA GLY A 627 -8.13 -12.89 12.42
C GLY A 627 -7.75 -12.39 11.02
N TRP A 628 -7.05 -11.25 10.94
CA TRP A 628 -6.77 -10.55 9.68
C TRP A 628 -5.33 -10.80 9.21
N LEU A 629 -5.09 -10.64 7.90
CA LEU A 629 -3.78 -10.81 7.26
C LEU A 629 -2.72 -9.87 7.85
N GLU A 630 -3.09 -8.61 8.05
CA GLU A 630 -2.17 -7.58 8.54
C GLU A 630 -2.28 -7.34 10.05
N ALA A 631 -1.20 -6.84 10.66
CA ALA A 631 -1.19 -6.43 12.07
C ALA A 631 -2.32 -5.44 12.41
N PRO A 632 -2.83 -5.42 13.67
CA PRO A 632 -4.02 -4.67 14.05
C PRO A 632 -4.11 -3.23 13.51
N HIS A 633 -3.03 -2.44 13.55
CA HIS A 633 -3.05 -1.09 12.97
C HIS A 633 -3.41 -1.09 11.48
N TYR A 634 -2.73 -1.88 10.65
CA TYR A 634 -2.96 -1.92 9.21
C TYR A 634 -4.25 -2.65 8.83
N ALA A 635 -4.69 -3.62 9.64
CA ALA A 635 -6.03 -4.18 9.53
C ALA A 635 -7.11 -3.10 9.58
N THR A 636 -6.97 -2.11 10.48
CA THR A 636 -7.96 -1.03 10.57
C THR A 636 -8.01 -0.16 9.32
N VAL A 637 -6.88 0.04 8.65
CA VAL A 637 -6.80 0.80 7.40
C VAL A 637 -7.60 0.10 6.31
N ALA A 638 -7.37 -1.20 6.07
CA ALA A 638 -8.09 -1.94 5.04
C ALA A 638 -9.60 -2.05 5.37
N LEU A 639 -9.94 -2.40 6.60
CA LEU A 639 -11.32 -2.61 7.03
C LEU A 639 -12.16 -1.32 6.98
N ASP A 640 -11.57 -0.14 7.20
CA ASP A 640 -12.25 1.15 7.04
C ASP A 640 -12.73 1.37 5.59
N PHE A 641 -11.86 1.10 4.60
CA PHE A 641 -12.24 1.17 3.19
C PHE A 641 -13.33 0.17 2.83
N ILE A 642 -13.22 -1.07 3.31
CA ILE A 642 -14.20 -2.13 3.02
C ILE A 642 -15.59 -1.74 3.59
N VAL A 643 -15.64 -1.22 4.83
CA VAL A 643 -16.89 -0.73 5.44
C VAL A 643 -17.45 0.45 4.65
N ALA A 644 -16.61 1.41 4.26
CA ALA A 644 -17.04 2.58 3.50
C ALA A 644 -17.63 2.19 2.12
N ILE A 645 -16.99 1.26 1.40
CA ILE A 645 -17.49 0.73 0.12
C ILE A 645 -18.78 -0.05 0.32
N GLY A 646 -18.87 -0.90 1.35
CA GLY A 646 -20.09 -1.64 1.69
C GLY A 646 -21.27 -0.70 1.97
N TYR A 647 -21.03 0.35 2.75
CA TYR A 647 -22.04 1.36 3.07
C TYR A 647 -22.48 2.16 1.84
N ALA A 648 -21.53 2.59 1.00
CA ALA A 648 -21.82 3.28 -0.25
C ALA A 648 -22.67 2.40 -1.19
N ARG A 649 -22.32 1.12 -1.36
CA ARG A 649 -23.10 0.15 -2.16
C ARG A 649 -24.53 -0.02 -1.67
N LYS A 650 -24.72 -0.14 -0.35
CA LYS A 650 -26.04 -0.21 0.26
C LYS A 650 -26.89 1.01 -0.11
N ASN A 651 -26.33 2.21 0.05
CA ASN A 651 -27.03 3.47 -0.26
C ASN A 651 -27.40 3.60 -1.74
N LEU A 652 -26.56 3.08 -2.64
CA LEU A 652 -26.82 3.05 -4.09
C LEU A 652 -27.84 1.99 -4.52
N GLY A 653 -28.28 1.10 -3.61
CA GLY A 653 -29.12 -0.04 -3.95
C GLY A 653 -28.38 -1.13 -4.75
N LEU A 654 -27.05 -1.20 -4.65
CA LEU A 654 -26.20 -2.18 -5.34
C LEU A 654 -25.98 -3.48 -4.54
N GLY A 655 -26.76 -3.68 -3.48
CA GLY A 655 -26.61 -4.75 -2.51
C GLY A 655 -25.87 -4.31 -1.25
N ASP A 656 -26.12 -5.03 -0.16
CA ASP A 656 -25.50 -4.82 1.15
C ASP A 656 -24.70 -6.03 1.66
N ASP A 657 -24.53 -7.02 0.78
CA ASP A 657 -23.83 -8.29 0.99
C ASP A 657 -22.37 -8.13 1.44
N LEU A 658 -21.66 -7.10 0.97
CA LEU A 658 -20.31 -6.78 1.45
C LEU A 658 -20.34 -6.22 2.88
N LEU A 659 -21.22 -5.26 3.14
CA LEU A 659 -21.33 -4.58 4.44
C LEU A 659 -21.77 -5.54 5.56
N TYR A 660 -22.64 -6.48 5.21
CA TYR A 660 -23.15 -7.51 6.10
C TYR A 660 -22.48 -8.86 5.92
N HIS A 661 -21.28 -8.89 5.33
CA HIS A 661 -20.54 -10.13 5.15
C HIS A 661 -20.05 -10.68 6.49
N GLU A 662 -20.24 -11.98 6.73
CA GLU A 662 -19.90 -12.62 8.01
C GLU A 662 -18.41 -12.55 8.34
N ARG A 663 -17.52 -12.62 7.34
CA ARG A 663 -16.07 -12.45 7.57
C ARG A 663 -15.70 -11.01 7.97
N LEU A 664 -16.35 -10.01 7.38
CA LEU A 664 -16.14 -8.60 7.76
C LEU A 664 -16.62 -8.35 9.20
N LYS A 665 -17.82 -8.84 9.54
CA LYS A 665 -18.36 -8.80 10.90
C LYS A 665 -17.38 -9.38 11.92
N LYS A 666 -16.86 -10.57 11.64
CA LYS A 666 -15.89 -11.27 12.49
C LYS A 666 -14.54 -10.58 12.54
N ALA A 667 -14.06 -9.98 11.45
CA ALA A 667 -12.78 -9.25 11.45
C ALA A 667 -12.82 -8.03 12.38
N VAL A 668 -13.91 -7.26 12.37
CA VAL A 668 -14.10 -6.17 13.32
C VAL A 668 -14.33 -6.69 14.74
N GLU A 669 -15.02 -7.83 14.90
CA GLU A 669 -15.16 -8.49 16.21
C GLU A 669 -13.80 -8.94 16.78
N TRP A 670 -12.92 -9.47 15.94
CA TRP A 670 -11.57 -9.88 16.31
C TRP A 670 -10.78 -8.70 16.87
N LEU A 671 -10.75 -7.54 16.19
CA LEU A 671 -10.12 -6.32 16.70
C LEU A 671 -10.64 -5.93 18.09
N ALA A 672 -11.95 -6.06 18.31
CA ALA A 672 -12.57 -5.77 19.60
C ALA A 672 -12.19 -6.82 20.68
N LYS A 673 -12.13 -8.10 20.31
CA LYS A 673 -11.83 -9.21 21.22
C LYS A 673 -10.38 -9.22 21.70
N ILE A 674 -9.43 -8.88 20.83
CA ILE A 674 -7.99 -8.88 21.17
C ILE A 674 -7.55 -7.67 21.99
N ALA A 675 -8.42 -6.66 22.16
CA ALA A 675 -8.08 -5.47 22.92
C ALA A 675 -7.55 -5.82 24.33
N THR A 676 -6.53 -5.09 24.77
CA THR A 676 -5.87 -5.26 26.06
C THR A 676 -6.84 -5.08 27.24
N PRO A 677 -6.48 -5.55 28.44
CA PRO A 677 -7.09 -5.06 29.67
C PRO A 677 -6.95 -3.54 29.82
N PRO A 678 -7.74 -2.87 30.69
CA PRO A 678 -7.60 -1.45 30.96
C PRO A 678 -6.16 -1.07 31.31
N ASP A 679 -5.50 -0.29 30.45
CA ASP A 679 -4.07 -0.01 30.62
C ASP A 679 -3.85 1.23 31.51
N PRO A 680 -3.22 1.10 32.68
CA PRO A 680 -2.93 2.23 33.57
C PRO A 680 -1.99 3.28 32.94
N ARG A 681 -1.17 2.90 31.95
CA ARG A 681 -0.31 3.82 31.18
C ARG A 681 -1.15 4.76 30.30
N PHE A 682 -2.38 4.35 29.95
CA PHE A 682 -3.28 5.04 29.02
C PHE A 682 -4.64 5.38 29.64
N ARG A 683 -4.62 5.86 30.89
CA ARG A 683 -5.83 6.32 31.63
C ARG A 683 -6.90 5.24 31.78
N GLY A 684 -6.50 3.97 31.81
CA GLY A 684 -7.43 2.84 31.92
C GLY A 684 -8.21 2.53 30.66
N LEU A 685 -7.80 3.06 29.50
CA LEU A 685 -8.42 2.71 28.22
C LEU A 685 -7.88 1.36 27.74
N ARG A 686 -8.76 0.58 27.12
CA ARG A 686 -8.37 -0.59 26.33
C ARG A 686 -7.81 -0.12 24.99
N HIS A 687 -6.89 -0.88 24.42
CA HIS A 687 -6.30 -0.60 23.12
C HIS A 687 -5.93 -1.91 22.41
N SER A 688 -5.59 -1.87 21.13
CA SER A 688 -5.07 -3.06 20.43
C SER A 688 -3.72 -3.47 21.02
N PRO A 689 -3.39 -4.78 21.05
CA PRO A 689 -2.09 -5.24 21.50
C PRO A 689 -0.99 -4.71 20.56
N PRO A 690 0.12 -4.16 21.09
CA PRO A 690 1.16 -3.50 20.30
C PRO A 690 2.11 -4.50 19.65
N ILE A 691 1.56 -5.45 18.88
CA ILE A 691 2.29 -6.50 18.17
C ILE A 691 2.40 -6.16 16.68
N GLY A 692 3.55 -6.50 16.10
CA GLY A 692 3.92 -6.13 14.74
C GLY A 692 3.95 -4.61 14.58
N ASN A 693 3.57 -4.14 13.40
CA ASN A 693 3.50 -2.72 13.11
C ASN A 693 2.22 -2.06 13.68
N THR A 694 1.91 -2.34 14.95
CA THR A 694 0.83 -1.72 15.74
C THR A 694 1.39 -0.78 16.81
N TRP A 695 0.87 0.44 16.91
CA TRP A 695 1.34 1.43 17.87
C TRP A 695 1.10 1.02 19.34
N LEU A 696 1.91 1.55 20.26
CA LEU A 696 1.86 1.17 21.69
C LEU A 696 0.50 1.45 22.34
N TYR A 697 -0.07 2.61 22.00
CA TYR A 697 -1.48 2.91 22.21
C TYR A 697 -2.12 2.91 20.83
N GLU A 698 -3.06 2.00 20.59
CA GLU A 698 -3.79 1.88 19.32
C GLU A 698 -5.29 1.72 19.60
N THR A 699 -6.12 2.57 19.00
CA THR A 699 -7.58 2.55 19.20
C THR A 699 -8.28 2.78 17.88
N THR A 700 -9.44 2.18 17.68
CA THR A 700 -10.13 2.17 16.39
C THR A 700 -11.61 2.49 16.47
N CYS A 701 -12.11 3.24 15.49
CA CYS A 701 -13.52 3.54 15.33
C CYS A 701 -14.38 2.39 14.79
N LEU A 702 -13.76 1.35 14.21
CA LEU A 702 -14.47 0.30 13.48
C LEU A 702 -15.56 -0.41 14.30
N PRO A 703 -15.37 -0.74 15.59
CA PRO A 703 -16.45 -1.26 16.42
C PRO A 703 -17.61 -0.26 16.55
N GLY A 704 -17.33 1.04 16.63
CA GLY A 704 -18.35 2.08 16.64
C GLY A 704 -19.17 2.13 15.35
N TYR A 705 -18.52 1.95 14.20
CA TYR A 705 -19.18 1.85 12.90
C TYR A 705 -20.09 0.63 12.82
N MET A 706 -19.53 -0.53 13.15
CA MET A 706 -20.25 -1.79 13.03
C MET A 706 -21.41 -1.88 14.03
N ALA A 707 -21.34 -1.20 15.17
CA ALA A 707 -22.47 -1.04 16.08
C ALA A 707 -23.68 -0.36 15.42
N GLN A 708 -23.48 0.75 14.70
CA GLN A 708 -24.56 1.41 13.94
C GLN A 708 -25.04 0.52 12.80
N VAL A 709 -24.13 -0.01 11.99
CA VAL A 709 -24.45 -0.78 10.77
C VAL A 709 -25.30 -2.01 11.09
N TRP A 710 -24.97 -2.73 12.16
CA TRP A 710 -25.62 -3.98 12.54
C TRP A 710 -26.77 -3.82 13.54
N ARG A 711 -27.09 -2.58 13.96
CA ARG A 711 -28.05 -2.33 15.04
C ARG A 711 -29.37 -3.07 14.87
N GLU A 712 -29.90 -3.10 13.66
CA GLU A 712 -31.19 -3.73 13.35
C GLU A 712 -31.08 -5.24 13.06
N ARG A 713 -29.93 -5.71 12.54
CA ARG A 713 -29.76 -7.11 12.11
C ARG A 713 -29.25 -8.03 13.23
N ASP A 714 -28.35 -7.52 14.05
CA ASP A 714 -27.79 -8.24 15.19
C ASP A 714 -27.54 -7.27 16.36
N PRO A 715 -28.57 -7.00 17.17
CA PRO A 715 -28.46 -6.09 18.30
C PRO A 715 -27.43 -6.54 19.34
N ALA A 716 -27.22 -7.85 19.50
CA ALA A 716 -26.27 -8.39 20.48
C ALA A 716 -24.82 -8.12 20.05
N TYR A 717 -24.51 -8.33 18.77
CA TYR A 717 -23.23 -7.93 18.19
C TYR A 717 -23.06 -6.41 18.25
N ALA A 718 -24.08 -5.63 17.86
CA ALA A 718 -24.01 -4.18 17.90
C ALA A 718 -23.72 -3.64 19.31
N ASP A 719 -24.40 -4.17 20.34
CA ASP A 719 -24.15 -3.81 21.74
C ASP A 719 -22.71 -4.16 22.17
N ALA A 720 -22.19 -5.32 21.77
CA ALA A 720 -20.81 -5.71 22.07
C ALA A 720 -19.78 -4.77 21.40
N MET A 721 -20.00 -4.41 20.14
CA MET A 721 -19.12 -3.49 19.40
C MET A 721 -19.19 -2.06 19.95
N ARG A 722 -20.39 -1.59 20.32
CA ARG A 722 -20.56 -0.30 21.00
C ARG A 722 -19.81 -0.26 22.32
N TRP A 723 -19.91 -1.31 23.13
CA TRP A 723 -19.20 -1.40 24.39
C TRP A 723 -17.69 -1.32 24.15
N ALA A 724 -17.16 -2.11 23.22
CA ALA A 724 -15.74 -2.13 22.91
C ALA A 724 -15.22 -0.77 22.45
N TRP A 725 -15.99 -0.06 21.61
CA TRP A 725 -15.67 1.29 21.18
C TRP A 725 -15.59 2.29 22.34
N GLU A 726 -16.51 2.21 23.30
CA GLU A 726 -16.51 3.05 24.50
C GLU A 726 -15.30 2.77 25.39
N GLN A 727 -14.91 1.50 25.55
CA GLN A 727 -13.74 1.10 26.35
C GLN A 727 -12.41 1.59 25.77
N GLN A 728 -12.38 1.94 24.48
CA GLN A 728 -11.23 2.56 23.82
C GLN A 728 -11.26 4.10 23.86
N GLY A 729 -12.29 4.71 24.46
CA GLY A 729 -12.43 6.16 24.55
C GLY A 729 -13.21 6.81 23.40
N CYS A 730 -14.03 6.04 22.68
CA CYS A 730 -14.82 6.49 21.53
C CYS A 730 -13.99 7.12 20.39
N PRO A 731 -12.90 6.48 19.90
CA PRO A 731 -12.10 6.99 18.78
C PRO A 731 -12.95 7.23 17.52
N THR A 732 -12.66 8.31 16.79
CA THR A 732 -13.38 8.70 15.55
C THR A 732 -12.57 8.43 14.28
N TRP A 733 -11.49 7.66 14.41
CA TRP A 733 -10.53 7.33 13.35
C TRP A 733 -10.22 5.84 13.39
N PRO A 734 -9.88 5.21 12.26
CA PRO A 734 -9.64 3.77 12.20
C PRO A 734 -8.41 3.34 12.98
N GLY A 735 -7.41 4.23 13.17
CA GLY A 735 -6.25 3.97 14.02
C GLY A 735 -5.50 5.25 14.40
N ILE A 736 -4.46 5.13 15.23
CA ILE A 736 -3.63 6.22 15.73
C ILE A 736 -2.71 6.77 14.64
N GLY A 737 -2.54 8.09 14.64
CA GLY A 737 -1.94 8.84 13.53
C GLY A 737 -2.95 9.26 12.46
N GLY A 738 -4.20 8.78 12.52
CA GLY A 738 -5.28 9.20 11.61
C GLY A 738 -4.98 8.85 10.15
N ALA A 739 -4.10 7.89 9.90
CA ALA A 739 -3.64 7.55 8.57
C ALA A 739 -4.82 7.08 7.71
N TYR A 740 -5.16 7.90 6.72
CA TYR A 740 -5.85 7.51 5.49
C TYR A 740 -7.33 7.04 5.53
N PRO A 741 -8.25 7.72 6.25
CA PRO A 741 -9.59 7.16 6.43
C PRO A 741 -10.43 7.34 5.18
N ALA A 742 -10.99 6.25 4.67
CA ALA A 742 -12.01 6.23 3.63
C ALA A 742 -13.30 6.90 4.09
N THR A 743 -13.59 6.75 5.39
CA THR A 743 -14.80 7.29 6.02
C THR A 743 -14.68 8.76 6.38
N ASP A 744 -13.54 9.40 6.11
CA ASP A 744 -13.42 10.84 6.29
C ASP A 744 -14.51 11.59 5.51
N GLY A 745 -15.16 12.51 6.19
CA GLY A 745 -16.26 13.30 5.64
C GLY A 745 -17.64 12.61 5.58
N ILE A 746 -17.73 11.32 5.90
CA ILE A 746 -19.02 10.64 6.14
C ILE A 746 -19.13 9.97 7.51
N ARG A 747 -18.03 9.74 8.23
CA ARG A 747 -17.97 8.90 9.43
C ARG A 747 -19.04 9.16 10.48
N GLU A 748 -19.50 10.40 10.61
CA GLU A 748 -20.53 10.75 11.58
C GLU A 748 -21.82 9.93 11.34
N VAL A 749 -22.15 9.62 10.08
CA VAL A 749 -23.27 8.75 9.72
C VAL A 749 -23.05 7.30 10.16
N LEU A 750 -21.80 6.87 10.33
CA LEU A 750 -21.47 5.52 10.75
C LEU A 750 -21.48 5.37 12.28
N PHE A 751 -21.64 6.44 13.05
CA PHE A 751 -21.79 6.32 14.50
C PHE A 751 -23.25 6.37 14.93
N SER A 752 -23.60 5.58 15.94
CA SER A 752 -24.90 5.64 16.58
C SER A 752 -24.81 6.25 17.98
N PRO A 753 -25.67 7.22 18.31
CA PRO A 753 -25.96 7.56 19.69
C PRO A 753 -27.10 6.68 20.23
N TYR A 754 -26.79 5.71 21.09
CA TYR A 754 -27.79 4.98 21.87
C TYR A 754 -27.28 4.69 23.29
N PRO A 755 -28.17 4.36 24.25
CA PRO A 755 -27.81 4.25 25.67
C PRO A 755 -26.68 3.26 25.94
N ALA A 756 -26.03 3.43 27.09
CA ALA A 756 -24.95 2.56 27.56
C ALA A 756 -25.34 1.08 27.52
N VAL A 757 -24.42 0.27 27.03
CA VAL A 757 -24.58 -1.17 26.76
C VAL A 757 -23.88 -2.01 27.81
N ARG A 758 -24.34 -3.24 28.01
CA ARG A 758 -23.69 -4.16 28.94
C ARG A 758 -22.39 -4.70 28.33
N PRO A 759 -21.37 -4.98 29.15
CA PRO A 759 -20.17 -5.63 28.66
C PRO A 759 -20.45 -7.00 28.04
N PRO A 760 -19.79 -7.36 26.92
CA PRO A 760 -19.91 -8.69 26.32
C PRO A 760 -19.26 -9.75 27.22
N LYS A 761 -19.64 -11.01 27.01
CA LYS A 761 -19.07 -12.16 27.73
C LYS A 761 -18.10 -12.91 26.83
N TRP A 762 -16.93 -12.33 26.60
CA TRP A 762 -15.88 -12.97 25.81
C TRP A 762 -14.94 -13.80 26.68
N GLY A 763 -14.52 -14.96 26.15
CA GLY A 763 -13.54 -15.85 26.75
C GLY A 763 -12.31 -15.99 25.88
N SER A 764 -11.51 -17.01 26.16
CA SER A 764 -10.36 -17.40 25.35
C SER A 764 -10.81 -17.89 23.97
N GLU A 765 -10.07 -17.53 22.93
CA GLU A 765 -10.45 -17.81 21.54
C GLU A 765 -9.22 -18.01 20.65
N HIS A 766 -9.29 -19.01 19.78
CA HIS A 766 -8.32 -19.22 18.71
C HIS A 766 -8.83 -18.56 17.43
N PHE A 767 -7.96 -17.78 16.79
CA PHE A 767 -8.17 -17.13 15.50
C PHE A 767 -7.29 -17.83 14.45
N PRO A 768 -7.82 -18.85 13.73
CA PRO A 768 -7.00 -19.70 12.87
C PRO A 768 -6.23 -18.92 11.83
N GLY A 769 -4.90 -19.10 11.84
CA GLY A 769 -3.97 -18.43 10.95
C GLY A 769 -3.39 -17.12 11.47
N SER A 770 -3.94 -16.52 12.54
CA SER A 770 -3.48 -15.26 13.13
C SER A 770 -2.88 -15.45 14.53
N GLY A 771 -3.59 -16.09 15.45
CA GLY A 771 -3.13 -16.24 16.83
C GLY A 771 -4.19 -16.75 17.79
N VAL A 772 -3.88 -16.69 19.08
CA VAL A 772 -4.76 -17.15 20.17
C VAL A 772 -4.76 -16.14 21.31
N LEU A 773 -5.94 -15.89 21.85
CA LEU A 773 -6.15 -15.12 23.06
C LEU A 773 -6.57 -16.04 24.19
N LEU A 774 -5.83 -16.04 25.29
CA LEU A 774 -6.22 -16.65 26.55
C LEU A 774 -6.64 -15.55 27.53
N ARG A 775 -7.75 -15.71 28.24
CA ARG A 775 -8.19 -14.73 29.23
C ARG A 775 -9.00 -15.31 30.39
N ALA A 776 -8.93 -14.62 31.51
CA ALA A 776 -9.72 -14.84 32.72
C ALA A 776 -10.28 -13.52 33.25
N HIS A 777 -11.51 -13.55 33.77
CA HIS A 777 -12.19 -12.39 34.38
C HIS A 777 -12.44 -11.20 33.45
N PHE A 778 -12.61 -11.46 32.14
CA PHE A 778 -13.11 -10.44 31.24
C PHE A 778 -14.62 -10.19 31.48
N PRO A 779 -15.07 -8.93 31.47
CA PRO A 779 -14.29 -7.70 31.57
C PRO A 779 -14.15 -7.28 33.05
N SER A 780 -12.93 -7.03 33.49
CA SER A 780 -12.66 -6.42 34.80
C SER A 780 -11.33 -5.67 34.78
N ASP A 781 -11.10 -4.81 35.77
CA ASP A 781 -9.82 -4.11 35.96
C ASP A 781 -8.69 -5.04 36.44
N ARG A 782 -9.01 -6.33 36.68
CA ARG A 782 -8.09 -7.37 37.15
C ARG A 782 -8.06 -8.58 36.22
N GLU A 783 -8.38 -8.37 34.95
CA GLU A 783 -8.29 -9.39 33.91
C GLU A 783 -6.85 -9.91 33.75
N THR A 784 -6.71 -11.23 33.62
CA THR A 784 -5.46 -11.85 33.14
C THR A 784 -5.65 -12.22 31.68
N GLN A 785 -4.75 -11.76 30.81
CA GLN A 785 -4.82 -11.94 29.37
C GLN A 785 -3.44 -12.31 28.82
N LEU A 786 -3.36 -13.36 28.00
CA LEU A 786 -2.20 -13.68 27.17
C LEU A 786 -2.63 -13.68 25.70
N TYR A 787 -1.94 -12.90 24.87
CA TYR A 787 -2.16 -12.90 23.43
C TYR A 787 -0.90 -13.43 22.73
N LEU A 788 -1.06 -14.50 21.95
CA LEU A 788 0.02 -15.17 21.22
C LEU A 788 -0.29 -15.11 19.72
N ILE A 789 0.72 -14.76 18.92
CA ILE A 789 0.60 -14.70 17.46
C ILE A 789 1.28 -15.88 16.79
N GLN A 790 0.56 -16.53 15.87
CA GLN A 790 1.07 -17.64 15.08
C GLN A 790 0.15 -17.92 13.89
N GLY A 791 0.75 -17.92 12.71
CA GLY A 791 0.14 -18.52 11.52
C GLY A 791 0.53 -17.78 10.25
N LYS A 792 -0.26 -18.00 9.20
CA LYS A 792 0.00 -17.47 7.85
C LYS A 792 -0.59 -16.08 7.59
N LEU A 793 -1.47 -15.59 8.46
CA LEU A 793 -2.07 -14.26 8.38
C LEU A 793 -1.14 -13.30 9.12
N HIS A 794 -0.03 -12.94 8.45
CA HIS A 794 1.15 -12.36 9.08
C HIS A 794 1.90 -11.38 8.14
N ASP A 795 1.21 -10.34 7.66
CA ASP A 795 1.81 -9.18 6.97
C ASP A 795 1.84 -7.95 7.88
N HIS A 796 2.81 -7.03 7.67
CA HIS A 796 3.07 -5.90 8.60
C HIS A 796 3.32 -6.34 10.05
N TYR A 797 3.83 -7.55 10.22
CA TYR A 797 4.36 -8.02 11.49
C TYR A 797 5.89 -8.01 11.47
N ASP A 798 6.48 -8.11 12.65
CA ASP A 798 7.92 -8.20 12.85
C ASP A 798 8.39 -9.67 12.69
N ASP A 799 9.65 -9.98 13.01
CA ASP A 799 10.07 -11.39 13.16
C ASP A 799 9.56 -11.95 14.50
N ASP A 800 8.25 -11.96 14.69
CA ASP A 800 7.58 -12.12 16.00
C ASP A 800 6.71 -13.39 16.09
N LEU A 801 6.66 -14.24 15.05
CA LEU A 801 5.89 -15.49 15.09
C LEU A 801 6.26 -16.36 16.32
N GLY A 802 5.22 -16.81 17.03
CA GLY A 802 5.34 -17.57 18.26
C GLY A 802 5.57 -16.72 19.52
N SER A 803 5.69 -15.39 19.38
CA SER A 803 5.77 -14.45 20.52
C SER A 803 4.41 -14.31 21.22
N PHE A 804 4.46 -13.76 22.43
CA PHE A 804 3.27 -13.44 23.20
C PHE A 804 3.47 -12.21 24.07
N GLU A 805 2.34 -11.68 24.52
CA GLU A 805 2.26 -10.67 25.58
C GLU A 805 1.38 -11.18 26.73
N LEU A 806 1.65 -10.72 27.95
CA LEU A 806 0.93 -11.09 29.17
C LEU A 806 0.58 -9.84 30.00
N TRP A 807 -0.71 -9.71 30.26
CA TRP A 807 -1.26 -8.89 31.34
C TRP A 807 -1.70 -9.79 32.47
N GLY A 808 -1.23 -9.51 33.68
CA GLY A 808 -1.62 -10.26 34.88
C GLY A 808 -2.35 -9.34 35.85
N LYS A 809 -3.52 -9.77 36.34
CA LYS A 809 -4.36 -8.99 37.27
C LYS A 809 -4.56 -7.52 36.82
N GLY A 810 -4.73 -7.32 35.50
CA GLY A 810 -4.96 -6.02 34.86
C GLY A 810 -3.73 -5.13 34.70
N ARG A 811 -2.51 -5.65 34.85
CA ARG A 811 -1.27 -4.88 34.65
C ARG A 811 -0.38 -5.49 33.55
N PRO A 812 0.27 -4.66 32.72
CA PRO A 812 1.25 -5.13 31.75
C PRO A 812 2.47 -5.70 32.47
N LEU A 813 2.89 -6.91 32.13
CA LEU A 813 4.03 -7.60 32.76
C LEU A 813 5.05 -8.10 31.74
N VAL A 814 4.58 -8.66 30.63
CA VAL A 814 5.39 -9.09 29.47
C VAL A 814 4.76 -8.43 28.25
N CYS A 815 5.44 -7.48 27.63
CA CYS A 815 4.90 -6.72 26.50
C CYS A 815 5.88 -6.72 25.34
N ASP A 816 5.35 -6.52 24.15
CA ASP A 816 6.14 -6.12 23.00
C ASP A 816 6.42 -4.61 23.04
N PHE A 817 7.23 -4.13 22.10
CA PHE A 817 7.67 -2.73 22.07
C PHE A 817 6.78 -1.81 21.20
N GLY A 818 5.84 -2.39 20.46
CA GLY A 818 5.02 -1.69 19.48
C GLY A 818 5.78 -1.28 18.23
N TYR A 819 5.09 -0.59 17.33
CA TYR A 819 5.61 -0.29 16.00
C TYR A 819 6.81 0.67 16.02
N ASN A 820 7.98 0.16 15.61
CA ASN A 820 9.22 0.92 15.46
C ASN A 820 9.96 0.65 14.14
N GLY A 821 9.28 0.10 13.14
CA GLY A 821 9.88 -0.37 11.89
C GLY A 821 9.62 -1.85 11.70
N TYR A 822 10.64 -2.60 11.28
CA TYR A 822 10.65 -4.05 11.33
C TYR A 822 11.64 -4.47 12.42
N ASP A 823 11.14 -5.06 13.49
CA ASP A 823 11.94 -5.50 14.62
C ASP A 823 12.44 -6.95 14.43
N PRO A 824 13.72 -7.23 14.76
CA PRO A 824 14.28 -8.57 14.71
C PRO A 824 13.71 -9.49 15.79
N ALA A 825 13.85 -10.82 15.59
CA ALA A 825 13.32 -11.84 16.52
C ALA A 825 13.76 -11.68 17.97
N ASP A 826 14.89 -11.01 18.18
CA ASP A 826 15.51 -10.82 19.47
C ASP A 826 14.84 -9.69 20.31
N HIS A 827 13.95 -8.91 19.70
CA HIS A 827 13.09 -7.94 20.36
C HIS A 827 11.77 -8.55 20.86
N HIS A 828 11.49 -9.83 20.59
CA HIS A 828 10.20 -10.45 20.91
C HIS A 828 10.30 -11.60 21.93
N ASN A 829 9.18 -11.91 22.59
CA ASN A 829 9.06 -12.94 23.63
C ASN A 829 8.99 -14.37 23.04
N ARG A 830 10.04 -14.82 22.36
CA ARG A 830 10.06 -16.06 21.57
C ARG A 830 11.39 -16.80 21.63
N VAL A 831 11.42 -17.99 21.02
CA VAL A 831 12.66 -18.65 20.59
C VAL A 831 12.89 -18.27 19.13
N ASP A 832 14.10 -17.83 18.80
CA ASP A 832 14.47 -17.33 17.47
C ASP A 832 14.54 -18.41 16.37
N ILE A 833 13.81 -19.52 16.46
CA ILE A 833 13.75 -20.56 15.43
C ILE A 833 12.64 -20.22 14.44
N ASN A 834 13.02 -20.01 13.18
CA ASN A 834 12.11 -19.63 12.10
C ASN A 834 11.63 -20.85 11.30
N GLY A 835 10.50 -20.71 10.63
CA GLY A 835 9.90 -21.75 9.79
C GLY A 835 8.38 -21.57 9.66
N GLN A 836 7.73 -22.46 8.92
CA GLN A 836 6.26 -22.51 8.92
C GLN A 836 5.76 -22.80 10.33
N GLY A 837 4.69 -22.12 10.74
CA GLY A 837 4.11 -22.33 12.05
C GLY A 837 2.60 -22.28 12.09
N GLY A 838 2.04 -22.83 13.17
CA GLY A 838 0.60 -22.93 13.38
C GLY A 838 0.23 -23.42 14.77
N ILE A 839 -1.04 -23.24 15.12
CA ILE A 839 -1.64 -23.76 16.35
C ILE A 839 -2.08 -25.21 16.11
N LEU A 840 -1.45 -26.15 16.80
CA LEU A 840 -1.72 -27.59 16.72
C LEU A 840 -2.84 -28.04 17.65
N ALA A 841 -2.95 -27.40 18.82
CA ALA A 841 -4.04 -27.65 19.76
C ALA A 841 -4.45 -26.37 20.49
N PHE A 842 -5.74 -26.25 20.75
CA PHE A 842 -6.33 -25.19 21.57
C PHE A 842 -7.51 -25.78 22.36
N SER A 843 -7.59 -25.50 23.65
CA SER A 843 -8.75 -25.88 24.46
C SER A 843 -8.98 -24.90 25.61
N THR A 844 -10.23 -24.84 26.06
CA THR A 844 -10.64 -23.96 27.15
C THR A 844 -11.54 -24.72 28.12
N THR A 845 -11.39 -24.40 29.40
CA THR A 845 -12.24 -24.91 30.48
C THR A 845 -12.44 -23.79 31.52
N PRO A 846 -13.36 -23.90 32.49
CA PRO A 846 -13.48 -22.90 33.56
C PRO A 846 -12.19 -22.70 34.38
N ALA A 847 -11.37 -23.75 34.54
CA ALA A 847 -10.20 -23.74 35.43
C ALA A 847 -8.85 -23.62 34.69
N ALA A 848 -8.77 -23.94 33.41
CA ALA A 848 -7.55 -23.83 32.63
C ALA A 848 -7.78 -23.73 31.12
N ASP A 849 -6.90 -23.04 30.42
CA ASP A 849 -6.83 -23.00 28.96
C ASP A 849 -5.47 -23.48 28.46
N PHE A 850 -5.44 -24.12 27.29
CA PHE A 850 -4.23 -24.73 26.75
C PHE A 850 -4.02 -24.38 25.27
N ILE A 851 -2.76 -24.17 24.91
CA ILE A 851 -2.28 -23.98 23.53
C ILE A 851 -1.07 -24.89 23.30
N HIS A 852 -1.00 -25.48 22.12
CA HIS A 852 0.24 -26.01 21.54
C HIS A 852 0.44 -25.39 20.16
N ASN A 853 1.51 -24.61 20.00
CA ASN A 853 1.94 -24.10 18.70
C ASN A 853 3.30 -24.68 18.31
N ARG A 854 3.55 -24.75 17.01
CA ARG A 854 4.83 -25.18 16.43
C ARG A 854 5.29 -24.17 15.40
N GLN A 855 6.59 -23.94 15.34
CA GLN A 855 7.26 -23.13 14.35
C GLN A 855 8.61 -23.74 13.97
N GLY A 856 8.72 -24.21 12.72
CA GLY A 856 9.91 -24.94 12.29
C GLY A 856 10.25 -26.08 13.27
N ALA A 857 11.45 -26.02 13.86
CA ALA A 857 11.96 -26.99 14.83
C ALA A 857 11.68 -26.63 16.31
N TRP A 858 10.74 -25.73 16.58
CA TRP A 858 10.37 -25.27 17.91
C TRP A 858 8.90 -25.53 18.21
N ASP A 859 8.63 -26.18 19.35
CA ASP A 859 7.29 -26.34 19.91
C ASP A 859 7.15 -25.47 21.16
N ARG A 860 6.04 -24.73 21.27
CA ARG A 860 5.64 -24.00 22.47
C ARG A 860 4.29 -24.51 22.96
N ARG A 861 4.21 -24.81 24.26
CA ARG A 861 2.99 -25.20 24.95
C ARG A 861 2.72 -24.22 26.07
N VAL A 862 1.49 -23.72 26.13
CA VAL A 862 1.07 -22.70 27.12
C VAL A 862 -0.16 -23.22 27.84
N LEU A 863 -0.11 -23.21 29.17
CA LEU A 863 -1.22 -23.57 30.05
C LEU A 863 -1.54 -22.36 30.95
N LEU A 864 -2.67 -21.70 30.72
CA LEU A 864 -3.20 -20.66 31.60
C LEU A 864 -4.04 -21.33 32.68
N VAL A 865 -3.60 -21.22 33.94
CA VAL A 865 -4.37 -21.64 35.12
C VAL A 865 -5.28 -20.49 35.55
N LYS A 866 -6.53 -20.81 35.87
CA LYS A 866 -7.56 -19.82 36.23
C LYS A 866 -8.12 -20.12 37.61
N ASP A 867 -8.33 -19.07 38.39
CA ASP A 867 -9.07 -19.13 39.65
C ASP A 867 -10.41 -18.39 39.48
N PRO A 868 -11.48 -18.77 40.19
CA PRO A 868 -12.72 -17.98 40.19
C PRO A 868 -12.56 -16.55 40.74
N ASP A 869 -11.55 -16.31 41.59
CA ASP A 869 -11.19 -14.98 42.08
C ASP A 869 -10.20 -14.28 41.12
N PRO A 870 -10.52 -13.08 40.59
CA PRO A 870 -9.55 -12.30 39.79
C PRO A 870 -8.26 -11.96 40.52
N LEU A 871 -8.27 -11.92 41.86
CA LEU A 871 -7.09 -11.74 42.68
C LEU A 871 -6.48 -13.07 43.16
N GLY A 872 -7.08 -14.21 42.82
CA GLY A 872 -6.54 -15.54 43.05
C GLY A 872 -5.43 -15.93 42.04
N PRO A 873 -4.98 -17.19 42.08
CA PRO A 873 -3.93 -17.72 41.19
C PRO A 873 -4.38 -17.78 39.73
N ASN A 874 -4.02 -16.74 38.97
CA ASN A 874 -4.23 -16.66 37.52
C ASN A 874 -2.88 -16.46 36.84
N TYR A 875 -2.25 -17.55 36.41
CA TYR A 875 -0.84 -17.59 35.99
C TYR A 875 -0.62 -18.56 34.81
N VAL A 876 0.53 -18.47 34.15
CA VAL A 876 0.82 -19.30 32.97
C VAL A 876 2.04 -20.20 33.21
N LEU A 877 1.91 -21.46 32.82
CA LEU A 877 3.01 -22.41 32.65
C LEU A 877 3.31 -22.52 31.15
N ILE A 878 4.57 -22.29 30.77
CA ILE A 878 5.03 -22.38 29.39
C ILE A 878 6.11 -23.45 29.30
N ARG A 879 6.07 -24.24 28.22
CA ARG A 879 7.12 -25.19 27.85
C ARG A 879 7.54 -24.97 26.41
N ASP A 880 8.81 -24.66 26.23
CA ASP A 880 9.47 -24.56 24.94
C ASP A 880 10.35 -25.80 24.71
N ASP A 881 10.19 -26.48 23.57
CA ASP A 881 11.01 -27.61 23.16
C ASP A 881 11.70 -27.29 21.82
N VAL A 882 13.02 -27.46 21.77
CA VAL A 882 13.81 -27.38 20.52
C VAL A 882 14.06 -28.79 20.02
N ALA A 883 13.70 -29.08 18.77
CA ALA A 883 13.87 -30.40 18.20
C ALA A 883 15.35 -30.80 18.13
N ARG A 884 15.63 -32.11 18.22
CA ARG A 884 17.01 -32.64 18.22
C ARG A 884 17.73 -32.41 16.89
N ASP A 885 16.98 -32.31 15.81
CA ASP A 885 17.42 -32.05 14.45
C ASP A 885 17.40 -30.56 14.08
N ALA A 886 17.17 -29.66 15.05
CA ALA A 886 17.26 -28.22 14.82
C ALA A 886 18.66 -27.85 14.29
N PRO A 887 18.75 -27.03 13.22
CA PRO A 887 20.03 -26.75 12.55
C PRO A 887 20.97 -25.88 13.39
N ARG A 888 20.44 -25.24 14.45
CA ARG A 888 21.19 -24.40 15.38
C ARG A 888 20.50 -24.34 16.74
N PRO A 889 21.21 -23.94 17.81
CA PRO A 889 20.58 -23.56 19.06
C PRO A 889 19.54 -22.45 18.87
N GLY A 890 18.50 -22.47 19.69
CA GLY A 890 17.49 -21.42 19.76
C GLY A 890 17.82 -20.40 20.84
N ASN A 891 17.85 -19.12 20.50
CA ASN A 891 17.92 -18.03 21.47
C ASN A 891 16.52 -17.79 22.01
N TRP A 892 16.33 -18.08 23.29
CA TRP A 892 15.08 -17.82 24.01
C TRP A 892 15.18 -16.43 24.65
N ARG A 893 14.14 -15.61 24.47
CA ARG A 893 14.04 -14.28 25.07
C ARG A 893 12.70 -14.03 25.73
N LEU A 894 12.76 -13.25 26.82
CA LEU A 894 11.60 -12.76 27.54
C LEU A 894 11.87 -11.34 28.04
N TRP A 895 11.08 -10.39 27.56
CA TRP A 895 11.07 -8.99 27.92
C TRP A 895 10.02 -8.72 29.00
N LEU A 896 10.41 -7.93 29.99
CA LEU A 896 9.71 -7.72 31.23
C LEU A 896 9.49 -6.23 31.45
N THR A 897 8.24 -5.84 31.63
CA THR A 897 7.83 -4.49 32.02
C THR A 897 8.04 -4.32 33.53
N ALA A 898 9.29 -4.05 33.91
CA ALA A 898 9.72 -3.96 35.31
C ALA A 898 10.08 -2.52 35.72
N ALA A 899 9.94 -2.22 37.01
CA ALA A 899 10.35 -0.93 37.59
C ALA A 899 11.87 -0.84 37.84
N GLU A 900 12.53 -1.99 37.94
CA GLU A 900 13.96 -2.14 38.15
C GLU A 900 14.43 -3.47 37.54
N ALA A 901 15.76 -3.66 37.46
CA ALA A 901 16.32 -4.89 36.93
C ALA A 901 15.84 -6.11 37.74
N PRO A 902 15.33 -7.18 37.08
CA PRO A 902 14.98 -8.42 37.73
C PRO A 902 16.11 -8.98 38.60
N GLN A 903 15.75 -9.62 39.71
CA GLN A 903 16.71 -10.18 40.66
C GLN A 903 16.40 -11.64 40.94
N LEU A 904 17.45 -12.43 41.19
CA LEU A 904 17.27 -13.79 41.70
C LEU A 904 16.70 -13.71 43.13
N ASP A 905 15.76 -14.59 43.47
CA ASP A 905 15.25 -14.65 44.84
C ASP A 905 16.37 -15.06 45.81
N SER A 906 16.43 -14.41 46.97
CA SER A 906 17.50 -14.64 47.95
C SER A 906 17.39 -15.98 48.69
N HIS A 907 16.24 -16.65 48.60
CA HIS A 907 15.94 -17.92 49.26
C HIS A 907 15.67 -19.06 48.25
N ASP A 908 15.50 -18.75 46.96
CA ASP A 908 15.25 -19.70 45.89
C ASP A 908 16.01 -19.32 44.61
N ASP A 909 17.11 -20.02 44.32
CA ASP A 909 17.93 -19.79 43.13
C ASP A 909 17.31 -20.29 41.81
N THR A 910 16.05 -20.70 41.85
CA THR A 910 15.24 -21.06 40.68
C THR A 910 14.11 -20.06 40.37
N THR A 911 13.91 -19.06 41.24
CA THR A 911 12.93 -17.99 41.05
C THR A 911 13.62 -16.65 40.77
N ILE A 912 13.14 -15.95 39.73
CA ILE A 912 13.47 -14.56 39.44
C ILE A 912 12.30 -13.67 39.87
N ARG A 913 12.58 -12.68 40.71
CA ARG A 913 11.64 -11.65 41.14
C ARG A 913 11.67 -10.48 40.18
N VAL A 914 10.50 -10.13 39.66
CA VAL A 914 10.29 -8.99 38.77
C VAL A 914 9.33 -8.02 39.45
N LYS A 915 9.85 -6.87 39.87
CA LYS A 915 9.03 -5.80 40.42
C LYS A 915 8.31 -5.07 39.29
N GLY A 916 6.99 -5.20 39.24
CA GLY A 916 6.22 -4.56 38.17
C GLY A 916 6.15 -3.06 38.33
N GLN A 917 5.84 -2.35 37.24
CA GLN A 917 5.74 -0.88 37.25
C GLN A 917 4.54 -0.34 38.05
N HIS A 918 3.56 -1.21 38.36
CA HIS A 918 2.33 -0.85 39.06
C HIS A 918 2.21 -1.63 40.38
N ASP A 919 1.01 -2.04 40.78
CA ASP A 919 0.71 -2.73 42.05
C ASP A 919 0.83 -4.26 41.97
N VAL A 920 1.18 -4.80 40.81
CA VAL A 920 1.35 -6.23 40.54
C VAL A 920 2.81 -6.49 40.21
N ASP A 921 3.41 -7.46 40.91
CA ASP A 921 4.74 -8.00 40.63
C ASP A 921 4.60 -9.35 39.89
N LEU A 922 5.70 -9.81 39.29
CA LEU A 922 5.76 -11.08 38.59
C LEU A 922 6.87 -11.96 39.18
N ASP A 923 6.52 -13.20 39.50
CA ASP A 923 7.48 -14.24 39.85
C ASP A 923 7.70 -15.16 38.63
N LEU A 924 8.94 -15.23 38.16
CA LEU A 924 9.35 -16.11 37.07
C LEU A 924 10.11 -17.31 37.64
N TRP A 925 9.50 -18.48 37.63
CA TRP A 925 10.09 -19.70 38.19
C TRP A 925 10.55 -20.67 37.09
N PHE A 926 11.70 -21.29 37.32
CA PHE A 926 12.27 -22.36 36.49
C PHE A 926 12.41 -23.64 37.30
N PRO A 927 12.28 -24.83 36.69
CA PRO A 927 12.59 -26.07 37.38
C PRO A 927 14.08 -26.14 37.74
N PRO A 928 14.47 -26.83 38.83
CA PRO A 928 15.88 -26.95 39.25
C PRO A 928 16.84 -27.43 38.14
N ALA A 929 16.36 -28.28 37.23
CA ALA A 929 17.15 -28.75 36.09
C ALA A 929 17.53 -27.64 35.09
N ALA A 930 16.78 -26.54 35.03
CA ALA A 930 17.04 -25.40 34.17
C ALA A 930 17.93 -24.33 34.83
N ARG A 931 18.32 -24.51 36.11
CA ARG A 931 19.19 -23.58 36.83
C ARG A 931 20.49 -23.28 36.09
N THR A 932 21.06 -24.27 35.42
CA THR A 932 22.32 -24.12 34.66
C THR A 932 22.19 -23.26 33.42
N LEU A 933 20.96 -22.98 32.96
CA LEU A 933 20.70 -22.11 31.83
C LEU A 933 20.62 -20.63 32.24
N LEU A 934 20.39 -20.34 33.53
CA LEU A 934 20.20 -18.97 34.02
C LEU A 934 21.41 -18.08 33.69
N PRO A 935 21.19 -16.84 33.23
CA PRO A 935 22.26 -15.96 32.80
C PRO A 935 22.86 -15.30 34.03
N LEU A 936 23.83 -15.95 34.68
CA LEU A 936 24.47 -15.43 35.89
C LEU A 936 25.86 -14.85 35.56
N ASP A 937 26.19 -13.70 36.14
CA ASP A 937 27.52 -13.09 36.15
C ASP A 937 27.99 -12.91 37.60
N ASN A 938 29.04 -13.62 38.01
CA ASN A 938 29.52 -13.69 39.40
C ASN A 938 28.41 -13.97 40.43
N GLY A 939 27.42 -14.81 40.05
CA GLY A 939 26.30 -15.18 40.92
C GLY A 939 25.13 -14.18 40.93
N ALA A 940 25.26 -13.03 40.26
CA ALA A 940 24.16 -12.08 40.07
C ALA A 940 23.45 -12.34 38.74
N LEU A 941 22.14 -12.07 38.69
CA LEU A 941 21.36 -12.20 37.46
C LEU A 941 21.77 -11.15 36.44
N LYS A 942 22.24 -11.61 35.27
CA LYS A 942 22.54 -10.76 34.12
C LYS A 942 21.25 -10.53 33.34
N THR A 943 20.85 -9.27 33.25
CA THR A 943 19.68 -8.84 32.49
C THR A 943 20.12 -7.96 31.32
N GLN A 944 19.32 -7.95 30.26
CA GLN A 944 19.42 -6.99 29.18
C GLN A 944 18.50 -5.81 29.48
N PHE A 945 18.82 -4.63 28.95
CA PHE A 945 17.94 -3.48 29.00
C PHE A 945 17.80 -2.93 27.59
N LEU A 946 16.57 -2.71 27.17
CA LEU A 946 16.27 -2.12 25.87
C LEU A 946 15.26 -1.00 26.06
N SER A 947 15.58 0.15 25.46
CA SER A 947 14.71 1.32 25.37
C SER A 947 14.50 1.61 23.89
N ILE A 948 13.26 1.44 23.42
CA ILE A 948 12.91 1.75 22.04
C ILE A 948 12.12 3.06 22.01
N LYS A 949 12.61 4.03 21.23
CA LYS A 949 11.87 5.28 20.98
C LYS A 949 10.67 4.98 20.11
N THR A 950 9.49 5.32 20.60
CA THR A 950 8.25 5.11 19.87
C THR A 950 8.06 6.21 18.83
N HIS A 951 7.59 5.86 17.63
CA HIS A 951 7.36 6.83 16.55
C HIS A 951 5.96 7.49 16.61
N SER A 952 5.12 7.22 17.62
CA SER A 952 3.70 7.67 17.64
C SER A 952 3.09 7.80 19.05
N ALA A 953 1.75 7.85 19.15
CA ALA A 953 1.01 8.13 20.38
C ALA A 953 1.29 7.07 21.46
N GLY A 954 1.88 7.54 22.55
CA GLY A 954 2.29 6.74 23.70
C GLY A 954 3.33 7.49 24.53
N PRO A 955 3.94 6.85 25.54
CA PRO A 955 5.17 7.34 26.13
C PRO A 955 6.25 7.41 25.04
N PRO A 956 7.18 8.38 25.11
CA PRO A 956 8.19 8.62 24.07
C PRO A 956 9.18 7.46 23.89
N SER A 957 9.23 6.53 24.84
CA SER A 957 9.97 5.28 24.76
C SER A 957 9.29 4.17 25.57
N THR A 958 9.56 2.93 25.19
CA THR A 958 9.21 1.74 25.97
C THR A 958 10.49 1.12 26.50
N ASP A 959 10.62 1.09 27.83
CA ASP A 959 11.80 0.59 28.53
C ASP A 959 11.47 -0.78 29.15
N GLN A 960 12.24 -1.81 28.79
CA GLN A 960 12.04 -3.17 29.30
C GLN A 960 13.34 -3.85 29.69
N HIS A 961 13.25 -4.78 30.63
CA HIS A 961 14.35 -5.66 31.03
C HIS A 961 14.18 -7.03 30.38
N GLY A 962 15.24 -7.56 29.78
CA GLY A 962 15.22 -8.82 29.05
C GLY A 962 16.02 -9.92 29.74
N LEU A 963 15.53 -11.16 29.62
CA LEU A 963 16.31 -12.36 29.88
C LEU A 963 16.63 -13.06 28.56
N HIS A 964 17.84 -13.61 28.46
CA HIS A 964 18.31 -14.35 27.29
C HIS A 964 18.92 -15.67 27.72
N LEU A 965 18.37 -16.76 27.20
CA LEU A 965 18.87 -18.13 27.38
C LEU A 965 19.18 -18.75 26.01
N VAL A 966 20.05 -19.75 25.99
CA VAL A 966 20.36 -20.51 24.77
C VAL A 966 19.91 -21.96 24.96
N LEU A 967 19.00 -22.40 24.09
CA LEU A 967 18.48 -23.77 24.07
C LEU A 967 19.20 -24.57 23.00
N ALA A 968 20.00 -25.56 23.40
CA ALA A 968 20.65 -26.48 22.48
C ALA A 968 19.61 -27.35 21.74
N PRO A 969 19.91 -27.88 20.54
CA PRO A 969 19.07 -28.88 19.89
C PRO A 969 18.73 -30.04 20.84
N GLY A 970 17.43 -30.34 20.97
CA GLY A 970 16.92 -31.34 21.91
C GLY A 970 16.65 -30.83 23.33
N ALA A 971 16.95 -29.56 23.63
CA ALA A 971 16.68 -28.98 24.94
C ALA A 971 15.18 -28.68 25.12
N SER A 972 14.74 -28.72 26.38
CA SER A 972 13.41 -28.25 26.79
C SER A 972 13.54 -27.28 27.95
N LEU A 973 12.70 -26.26 27.96
CA LEU A 973 12.61 -25.25 28.99
C LEU A 973 11.14 -25.11 29.41
N SER A 974 10.83 -25.52 30.63
CA SER A 974 9.55 -25.18 31.29
C SER A 974 9.75 -24.00 32.23
N PHE A 975 8.78 -23.09 32.32
CA PHE A 975 8.83 -21.96 33.25
C PHE A 975 7.42 -21.45 33.58
N ILE A 976 7.26 -20.86 34.77
CA ILE A 976 6.01 -20.27 35.23
C ILE A 976 6.15 -18.76 35.31
N LEU A 977 5.15 -18.04 34.78
CA LEU A 977 4.95 -16.61 35.00
C LEU A 977 3.77 -16.44 35.96
N TYR A 978 4.05 -16.07 37.22
CA TYR A 978 3.05 -15.93 38.28
C TYR A 978 2.83 -14.46 38.68
N PRO A 979 1.78 -13.80 38.19
CA PRO A 979 1.40 -12.46 38.63
C PRO A 979 0.88 -12.49 40.07
N ARG A 980 1.38 -11.61 40.92
CA ARG A 980 0.91 -11.46 42.31
C ARG A 980 0.82 -10.00 42.71
N LEU A 981 -0.06 -9.67 43.66
CA LEU A 981 0.01 -8.34 44.26
C LEU A 981 1.36 -8.18 44.98
N ARG A 982 1.91 -6.96 45.02
CA ARG A 982 3.21 -6.69 45.65
C ARG A 982 3.30 -7.22 47.09
N ASP A 983 2.21 -7.07 47.84
CA ASP A 983 2.09 -7.48 49.24
C ASP A 983 1.57 -8.93 49.42
N GLU A 984 1.28 -9.63 48.32
CA GLU A 984 0.88 -11.04 48.34
C GLU A 984 2.10 -11.93 48.59
N LYS A 985 1.93 -12.92 49.47
CA LYS A 985 2.97 -13.91 49.75
C LYS A 985 3.29 -14.70 48.47
N PRO A 986 4.58 -14.83 48.09
CA PRO A 986 4.98 -15.68 46.97
C PRO A 986 4.46 -17.12 47.07
N PRO A 987 4.11 -17.75 45.94
CA PRO A 987 3.84 -19.19 45.93
C PRO A 987 5.13 -19.98 46.19
N ALA A 988 4.98 -21.18 46.75
CA ALA A 988 6.04 -22.17 46.76
C ALA A 988 5.85 -23.10 45.57
N ILE A 989 6.86 -23.20 44.69
CA ILE A 989 6.78 -23.96 43.44
C ILE A 989 7.85 -25.03 43.44
N SER A 990 7.50 -26.27 43.11
CA SER A 990 8.47 -27.37 43.02
C SER A 990 8.09 -28.41 41.96
N VAL A 991 9.09 -29.13 41.48
CA VAL A 991 8.88 -30.30 40.61
C VAL A 991 8.53 -31.50 41.49
N HIS A 992 7.48 -32.24 41.14
CA HIS A 992 7.04 -33.40 41.92
C HIS A 992 7.24 -34.70 41.13
N GLY A 993 8.31 -35.43 41.44
CA GLY A 993 8.62 -36.74 40.87
C GLY A 993 9.26 -36.67 39.47
N GLN A 994 8.56 -36.11 38.48
CA GLN A 994 9.07 -35.91 37.12
C GLN A 994 8.93 -34.44 36.68
N ALA A 995 9.75 -33.99 35.74
CA ALA A 995 9.80 -32.60 35.27
C ALA A 995 8.47 -32.09 34.71
N GLU A 996 7.62 -32.99 34.24
CA GLU A 996 6.30 -32.73 33.67
C GLU A 996 5.21 -32.48 34.72
N ALA A 997 5.48 -32.75 36.01
CA ALA A 997 4.55 -32.54 37.12
C ALA A 997 5.05 -31.45 38.08
N ILE A 998 4.32 -30.36 38.18
CA ILE A 998 4.69 -29.19 38.97
C ILE A 998 3.64 -28.94 40.06
N GLU A 999 4.09 -28.75 41.30
CA GLU A 999 3.26 -28.33 42.43
C GLU A 999 3.43 -26.82 42.66
N VAL A 1000 2.31 -26.10 42.77
CA VAL A 1000 2.25 -24.66 43.07
C VAL A 1000 1.38 -24.47 44.32
N ALA A 1001 2.01 -24.22 45.46
CA ALA A 1001 1.32 -23.93 46.71
C ALA A 1001 1.20 -22.41 46.93
N SER A 1002 -0.03 -21.91 46.91
CA SER A 1002 -0.37 -20.49 47.09
C SER A 1002 -1.24 -20.28 48.34
N PRO A 1003 -1.49 -19.02 48.77
CA PRO A 1003 -2.46 -18.75 49.83
C PRO A 1003 -3.88 -19.26 49.55
N ALA A 1004 -4.26 -19.43 48.28
CA ALA A 1004 -5.58 -19.95 47.89
C ALA A 1004 -5.70 -21.48 48.02
N GLY A 1005 -4.57 -22.19 47.98
CA GLY A 1005 -4.51 -23.65 47.95
C GLY A 1005 -3.35 -24.15 47.08
N THR A 1006 -3.37 -25.45 46.76
CA THR A 1006 -2.32 -26.12 45.99
C THR A 1006 -2.82 -26.51 44.61
N ASP A 1007 -2.06 -26.18 43.57
CA ASP A 1007 -2.30 -26.58 42.19
C ASP A 1007 -1.23 -27.61 41.76
N TYR A 1008 -1.66 -28.73 41.16
CA TYR A 1008 -0.79 -29.70 40.51
C TYR A 1008 -0.99 -29.62 39.01
N LEU A 1009 0.09 -29.31 38.29
CA LEU A 1009 0.09 -29.05 36.86
C LEU A 1009 0.80 -30.19 36.13
N PHE A 1010 0.21 -30.66 35.04
CA PHE A 1010 0.78 -31.65 34.15
C PHE A 1010 0.89 -31.05 32.74
N LEU A 1011 2.12 -30.97 32.21
CA LEU A 1011 2.36 -30.44 30.86
C LEU A 1011 3.48 -31.25 30.17
N ALA A 1012 3.09 -32.23 29.37
CA ALA A 1012 4.00 -33.17 28.72
C ALA A 1012 3.88 -33.12 27.18
N PRO A 1013 4.98 -33.37 26.44
CA PRO A 1013 4.95 -33.40 24.98
C PRO A 1013 4.25 -34.64 24.41
N SER A 1014 4.13 -35.70 25.21
CA SER A 1014 3.47 -36.96 24.90
C SER A 1014 2.76 -37.50 26.14
N ALA A 1015 1.77 -38.39 25.96
CA ALA A 1015 0.97 -38.92 27.06
C ALA A 1015 1.85 -39.64 28.09
N GLN A 1016 1.68 -39.31 29.36
CA GLN A 1016 2.35 -39.91 30.50
C GLN A 1016 1.35 -40.65 31.39
N ASP A 1017 1.80 -41.60 32.23
CA ASP A 1017 1.05 -42.16 33.37
C ASP A 1017 1.86 -41.86 34.64
N LEU A 1018 1.43 -40.85 35.38
CA LEU A 1018 2.13 -40.25 36.50
C LEU A 1018 1.34 -40.44 37.79
N GLN A 1019 2.04 -40.74 38.87
CA GLN A 1019 1.51 -40.77 40.23
C GLN A 1019 2.25 -39.73 41.07
N VAL A 1020 1.52 -38.75 41.59
CA VAL A 1020 2.06 -37.58 42.30
C VAL A 1020 1.19 -37.35 43.53
N ALA A 1021 1.76 -37.43 44.74
CA ALA A 1021 0.99 -37.43 45.99
C ALA A 1021 -0.19 -38.44 45.93
N ASN A 1022 -1.42 -37.99 46.20
CA ASN A 1022 -2.66 -38.78 46.06
C ASN A 1022 -3.34 -38.61 44.68
N ILE A 1023 -2.60 -38.11 43.68
CA ILE A 1023 -3.09 -37.85 42.32
C ILE A 1023 -2.53 -38.88 41.34
N ARG A 1024 -3.40 -39.42 40.50
CA ARG A 1024 -3.00 -40.18 39.31
C ARG A 1024 -3.36 -39.38 38.08
N PHE A 1025 -2.43 -39.23 37.15
CA PHE A 1025 -2.65 -38.52 35.88
C PHE A 1025 -2.20 -39.39 34.71
N LYS A 1026 -3.09 -39.59 33.74
CA LYS A 1026 -2.80 -40.25 32.48
C LYS A 1026 -3.20 -39.35 31.32
N GLY A 1027 -2.24 -38.74 30.65
CA GLY A 1027 -2.51 -37.80 29.56
C GLY A 1027 -1.32 -36.89 29.24
N THR A 1028 -1.57 -35.83 28.47
CA THR A 1028 -0.56 -34.81 28.12
C THR A 1028 -0.69 -33.53 28.94
N VAL A 1029 -1.92 -33.07 29.18
CA VAL A 1029 -2.18 -31.79 29.84
C VAL A 1029 -3.33 -31.89 30.86
N GLY A 1030 -3.05 -31.54 32.11
CA GLY A 1030 -4.04 -31.58 33.19
C GLY A 1030 -3.71 -30.63 34.33
N VAL A 1031 -4.73 -30.27 35.11
CA VAL A 1031 -4.63 -29.41 36.30
C VAL A 1031 -5.50 -30.00 37.40
N VAL A 1032 -4.95 -30.11 38.61
CA VAL A 1032 -5.70 -30.43 39.84
C VAL A 1032 -5.56 -29.26 40.80
N GLN A 1033 -6.67 -28.59 41.11
CA GLN A 1033 -6.69 -27.48 42.06
C GLN A 1033 -7.32 -27.94 43.37
N VAL A 1034 -6.53 -27.98 44.44
CA VAL A 1034 -6.97 -28.30 45.80
C VAL A 1034 -7.14 -27.00 46.56
N ARG A 1035 -8.40 -26.64 46.85
CA ARG A 1035 -8.79 -25.48 47.66
C ARG A 1035 -9.38 -25.97 48.99
N PRO A 1036 -9.45 -25.14 50.05
CA PRO A 1036 -9.95 -25.57 51.36
C PRO A 1036 -11.34 -26.23 51.36
N LYS A 1037 -12.20 -25.86 50.39
CA LYS A 1037 -13.59 -26.34 50.30
C LYS A 1037 -13.88 -27.17 49.04
N SER A 1038 -12.91 -27.34 48.15
CA SER A 1038 -13.16 -27.99 46.87
C SER A 1038 -11.90 -28.54 46.21
N VAL A 1039 -12.07 -29.59 45.42
CA VAL A 1039 -11.05 -30.11 44.49
C VAL A 1039 -11.58 -29.96 43.07
N THR A 1040 -10.84 -29.29 42.20
CA THR A 1040 -11.17 -29.20 40.77
C THR A 1040 -10.21 -30.06 39.97
N LEU A 1041 -10.75 -31.00 39.20
CA LEU A 1041 -10.01 -31.84 38.26
C LEU A 1041 -10.23 -31.30 36.86
N THR A 1042 -9.15 -31.08 36.10
CA THR A 1042 -9.21 -30.53 34.74
C THR A 1042 -8.30 -31.30 33.80
N LEU A 1043 -8.83 -31.67 32.63
CA LEU A 1043 -8.10 -32.22 31.51
C LEU A 1043 -8.25 -31.25 30.34
N CYS A 1044 -7.14 -30.75 29.80
CA CYS A 1044 -7.17 -29.87 28.62
C CYS A 1044 -7.05 -30.64 27.31
N GLN A 1045 -6.75 -31.93 27.38
CA GLN A 1045 -6.60 -32.88 26.29
C GLN A 1045 -7.14 -34.25 26.76
N PRO A 1046 -7.39 -35.22 25.85
CA PRO A 1046 -7.87 -36.53 26.24
C PRO A 1046 -6.99 -37.19 27.31
N GLY A 1047 -7.61 -37.76 28.34
CA GLY A 1047 -6.90 -38.36 29.46
C GLY A 1047 -7.76 -38.77 30.65
N GLU A 1048 -7.08 -39.10 31.74
CA GLU A 1048 -7.65 -39.49 33.03
C GLU A 1048 -6.88 -38.75 34.13
N VAL A 1049 -7.59 -38.21 35.11
CA VAL A 1049 -6.98 -37.63 36.32
C VAL A 1049 -7.83 -37.97 37.53
N SER A 1050 -7.19 -38.34 38.63
CA SER A 1050 -7.84 -38.57 39.92
C SER A 1050 -7.09 -37.90 41.07
N CYS A 1051 -7.81 -37.54 42.12
CA CYS A 1051 -7.25 -37.00 43.36
C CYS A 1051 -7.99 -37.63 44.54
N GLY A 1052 -7.37 -38.61 45.21
CA GLY A 1052 -8.06 -39.43 46.21
C GLY A 1052 -9.23 -40.21 45.58
N ALA A 1053 -10.45 -39.97 46.06
CA ALA A 1053 -11.67 -40.63 45.58
C ALA A 1053 -12.33 -39.92 44.37
N PHE A 1054 -11.85 -38.74 44.00
CA PHE A 1054 -12.40 -37.99 42.88
C PHE A 1054 -11.69 -38.39 41.59
N GLU A 1055 -12.45 -38.65 40.53
CA GLU A 1055 -11.92 -39.03 39.22
C GLU A 1055 -12.58 -38.25 38.09
N LEU A 1056 -11.81 -37.97 37.05
CA LEU A 1056 -12.25 -37.40 35.80
C LEU A 1056 -11.54 -38.14 34.65
N LYS A 1057 -12.34 -38.79 33.80
CA LYS A 1057 -11.90 -39.35 32.53
C LYS A 1057 -12.68 -38.65 31.42
N ALA A 1058 -11.96 -38.15 30.42
CA ALA A 1058 -12.60 -37.44 29.32
C ALA A 1058 -11.80 -37.61 28.01
N ASP A 1059 -12.53 -37.79 26.91
CA ASP A 1059 -11.99 -37.83 25.55
C ASP A 1059 -11.95 -36.44 24.90
N GLN A 1060 -12.35 -35.40 25.63
CA GLN A 1060 -12.40 -34.00 25.24
C GLN A 1060 -12.02 -33.13 26.46
N PRO A 1061 -11.64 -31.85 26.27
CA PRO A 1061 -11.35 -30.96 27.38
C PRO A 1061 -12.52 -30.88 28.37
N ALA A 1062 -12.23 -31.09 29.66
CA ALA A 1062 -13.25 -31.16 30.71
C ALA A 1062 -12.70 -30.64 32.03
N SER A 1063 -13.56 -30.02 32.83
CA SER A 1063 -13.25 -29.60 34.19
C SER A 1063 -14.43 -29.91 35.12
N ARG A 1064 -14.14 -30.43 36.32
CA ARG A 1064 -15.14 -30.78 37.32
C ARG A 1064 -14.66 -30.42 38.71
N THR A 1065 -15.49 -29.65 39.42
CA THR A 1065 -15.27 -29.28 40.82
C THR A 1065 -16.07 -30.19 41.75
N PHE A 1066 -15.42 -30.70 42.78
CA PHE A 1066 -15.96 -31.55 43.84
C PHE A 1066 -15.87 -30.79 45.17
N ALA A 1067 -16.87 -30.93 46.05
CA ALA A 1067 -16.82 -30.34 47.38
C ALA A 1067 -15.90 -31.17 48.31
N ALA A 1068 -15.02 -30.52 49.06
CA ALA A 1068 -14.17 -31.19 50.04
C ALA A 1068 -15.00 -31.60 51.27
N GLY A 1069 -15.04 -32.91 51.59
CA GLY A 1069 -15.73 -33.44 52.78
C GLY A 1069 -16.93 -34.36 52.53
N ARG A 1070 -17.09 -34.94 51.33
CA ARG A 1070 -18.01 -36.05 51.05
C ARG A 1070 -17.34 -37.15 50.27
#